data_AF-A0A1M6BY79-F1
#
_entry.id   AF-A0A1M6BY79-F1
#
_cell.length_a   1.000
_cell.length_b   1.000
_cell.length_c   1.000
_cell.angle_alpha   90.00
_cell.angle_beta   90.00
_cell.angle_gamma   90.00
#
_symmetry.space_group_name_H-M   'P 1'
#
loop_
_entity.id
_entity.type
_entity.pdbx_description
1 polymer ?
#
loop_
_entity_poly.entity_id
_entity_poly.type
_entity_poly.pdbx_seq_one_letter_code
_entity_poly.pdbx_strand_id
1 'polypeptide(L)'
;MKQVKGPYWLVRTLCLICVLAVGFATTIATTSSDDDDDFSQTILNGKFLDTAVAGLGYESGADSGLTNGLGEFDYLKGKTIRFYLGGIQLGGWANVGPILTPMDLIGGALDYTDEEVTNILRFLQTIDSDQDLSNGIQITAQMRANAANLTLDFTEPNFSANAQAIIDQIMAPAAAGTYTLIDAATAQKHFRETLSDLSNVVLTRDDLGVPIINGPPGASLYDMFTKLGYAVAQDRLWQIETFRRTANGQLAELFGPGYVEDDLLMLTTGYTDEEIQAAFDAMDDKYKSIIKGYVNGINTHIDEIMDDPSLLPVEFAGTSCPLTYWDELDILAWGATMQRNFDPEGRGLTGQIDNMSLWAELETNYGTLQGWGMFEDLRWVNDPDALTYIPAPVVPAASTKSAPESPGYMDMDPDAAAALAQSMRERQENNIENLKAINAYVKMGSYAWVVDGTKTESGNPIIYSGPQMGFSVPSIIGEASMKGAGLNVSGMYVPGIPGIVIGRTPHHAWSMQVGHAHTLDYYWDSACDIVMSRTVTINVAGDCPHEYTLYRTEHGPIVNPMPFDPATYSFDGTNPILSTKYSHWGYELNLVEPVYQVDTATSMDEFGAGIENMALSQHFCYADKDGNIAYWMSGRNPVRPAGEWRFPQGAAAPQLEWDAAVLQARSTDRNTDQHYYCGWNNKSNIDYDNTYNNFGYFFGPFHRAHVVDEYLAANDDLTFEEVRDLALNIAATYSFGGGGNPWAFVDDEFTAAVNAYNAITPTQAFTDALTLLQNWDGHFVDGGESFWAEGEDRADAWILMDAWTREVVRLTFEDEFSAAIYDAQNTQLLFNVILHSFPGSAIQNNYDWFQNADPSAPQTFDDIVVAALDNVLDDLGAQPWGVGERGVIEYWHPVLGVKVWETPFSARSTYAHCVEYGPSGPVRVESMFPLGPSGFIDTSQNFDPYYFSLTPYYDVFSPRDFPVPQ
;
A
#
# COMPACT_ATOMS: atom_id res chain seq x y z
N MET A 1 -35.49 36.04 -5.21
CA MET A 1 -36.05 36.37 -6.53
C MET A 1 -35.59 35.28 -7.49
N LYS A 2 -36.55 34.53 -8.08
CA LYS A 2 -36.53 33.69 -9.30
C LYS A 2 -35.20 33.03 -9.73
N GLN A 3 -35.11 31.74 -10.09
CA GLN A 3 -36.07 30.64 -10.13
C GLN A 3 -35.27 29.36 -10.46
N VAL A 4 -35.75 28.24 -9.92
CA VAL A 4 -35.26 26.87 -10.06
C VAL A 4 -35.71 26.24 -11.40
N LYS A 5 -34.96 25.23 -11.87
CA LYS A 5 -35.35 23.95 -12.55
C LYS A 5 -34.75 23.74 -13.95
N GLY A 6 -33.94 22.68 -14.10
CA GLY A 6 -33.77 21.91 -15.36
C GLY A 6 -34.97 20.98 -15.60
N PRO A 7 -34.83 19.80 -16.24
CA PRO A 7 -33.95 19.32 -17.33
C PRO A 7 -34.81 18.85 -18.55
N TYR A 8 -34.26 18.13 -19.55
CA TYR A 8 -34.84 16.94 -20.24
C TYR A 8 -34.16 16.61 -21.60
N TRP A 9 -34.14 15.31 -21.86
CA TRP A 9 -33.46 14.50 -22.88
C TRP A 9 -34.08 14.48 -24.32
N LEU A 10 -33.28 13.94 -25.26
CA LEU A 10 -33.59 13.03 -26.40
C LEU A 10 -34.14 13.53 -27.77
N VAL A 11 -33.49 13.01 -28.83
CA VAL A 11 -34.02 12.52 -30.14
C VAL A 11 -33.38 13.14 -31.41
N ARG A 12 -32.39 12.39 -31.94
CA ARG A 12 -32.30 11.82 -33.31
C ARG A 12 -32.49 12.71 -34.58
N THR A 13 -31.43 12.70 -35.40
CA THR A 13 -31.41 12.12 -36.78
C THR A 13 -31.44 13.06 -38.02
N LEU A 14 -30.35 12.93 -38.79
CA LEU A 14 -30.15 12.94 -40.25
C LEU A 14 -30.29 14.24 -41.10
N CYS A 15 -29.23 14.40 -41.91
CA CYS A 15 -29.24 14.64 -43.36
C CYS A 15 -29.01 16.05 -43.94
N LEU A 16 -27.85 16.13 -44.60
CA LEU A 16 -27.61 16.58 -45.99
C LEU A 16 -27.50 18.08 -46.34
N ILE A 17 -26.25 18.43 -46.71
CA ILE A 17 -25.79 18.97 -48.02
C ILE A 17 -26.22 20.39 -48.45
N CYS A 18 -25.20 21.22 -48.71
CA CYS A 18 -24.90 21.94 -49.98
C CYS A 18 -23.64 22.82 -49.78
N VAL A 19 -22.46 22.44 -50.29
CA VAL A 19 -21.89 22.71 -51.64
C VAL A 19 -21.55 24.18 -51.90
N LEU A 20 -20.26 24.45 -52.14
CA LEU A 20 -19.80 25.38 -53.18
C LEU A 20 -18.49 24.87 -53.78
N ALA A 21 -18.53 24.68 -55.09
CA ALA A 21 -17.49 24.14 -55.95
C ALA A 21 -17.04 25.20 -56.97
N VAL A 22 -15.78 25.16 -57.41
CA VAL A 22 -15.27 25.56 -58.75
C VAL A 22 -13.92 24.83 -58.93
N GLY A 23 -13.54 24.13 -60.00
CA GLY A 23 -14.10 23.91 -61.34
C GLY A 23 -12.96 23.82 -62.37
N PHE A 24 -13.17 23.00 -63.43
CA PHE A 24 -12.42 22.78 -64.69
C PHE A 24 -11.41 21.61 -64.75
N ALA A 25 -11.39 20.75 -65.78
CA ALA A 25 -12.34 20.38 -66.85
C ALA A 25 -11.84 19.10 -67.56
N THR A 26 -12.80 18.40 -68.15
CA THR A 26 -12.81 17.08 -68.78
C THR A 26 -12.28 17.00 -70.22
N THR A 27 -11.82 15.81 -70.64
CA THR A 27 -12.17 15.21 -71.94
C THR A 27 -12.38 13.70 -71.80
N ILE A 28 -13.52 13.22 -72.31
CA ILE A 28 -13.97 11.82 -72.33
C ILE A 28 -13.56 11.19 -73.67
N ALA A 29 -13.05 9.95 -73.63
CA ALA A 29 -13.16 9.01 -74.73
C ALA A 29 -13.47 7.62 -74.15
N THR A 30 -14.59 7.07 -74.61
CA THR A 30 -15.13 5.74 -74.28
C THR A 30 -14.36 4.63 -75.00
N THR A 31 -13.93 3.59 -74.29
CA THR A 31 -13.80 2.22 -74.82
C THR A 31 -14.13 1.21 -73.73
N SER A 32 -14.95 0.23 -74.11
CA SER A 32 -15.37 -0.93 -73.35
C SER A 32 -14.27 -1.99 -73.21
N SER A 33 -14.57 -2.93 -72.33
CA SER A 33 -14.11 -4.32 -72.20
C SER A 33 -12.74 -4.57 -71.58
N ASP A 34 -12.83 -5.24 -70.43
CA ASP A 34 -11.93 -6.24 -69.87
C ASP A 34 -10.54 -5.75 -69.45
N ASP A 35 -10.42 -5.44 -68.16
CA ASP A 35 -9.23 -5.78 -67.39
C ASP A 35 -9.69 -6.25 -66.00
N ASP A 36 -9.37 -7.51 -65.71
CA ASP A 36 -9.53 -8.21 -64.44
C ASP A 36 -8.77 -7.46 -63.33
N ASP A 37 -9.49 -7.04 -62.28
CA ASP A 37 -8.87 -6.72 -60.98
C ASP A 37 -8.50 -8.04 -60.29
N ASP A 38 -7.25 -8.48 -60.49
CA ASP A 38 -6.58 -9.53 -59.73
C ASP A 38 -6.40 -9.07 -58.27
N PHE A 39 -7.41 -9.36 -57.43
CA PHE A 39 -7.25 -9.41 -55.98
C PHE A 39 -6.32 -10.59 -55.65
N SER A 40 -5.00 -10.35 -55.62
CA SER A 40 -4.07 -11.29 -55.00
C SER A 40 -4.37 -11.37 -53.49
N GLN A 41 -5.26 -12.30 -53.13
CA GLN A 41 -5.53 -12.66 -51.76
C GLN A 41 -4.26 -13.31 -51.21
N THR A 42 -3.51 -12.59 -50.37
CA THR A 42 -2.29 -13.14 -49.77
C THR A 42 -2.69 -14.20 -48.75
N ILE A 43 -2.51 -15.46 -49.13
CA ILE A 43 -2.62 -16.61 -48.23
C ILE A 43 -1.39 -16.60 -47.31
N LEU A 44 -1.64 -16.62 -46.01
CA LEU A 44 -0.64 -16.76 -44.95
C LEU A 44 -0.94 -18.05 -44.19
N ASN A 45 0.05 -18.54 -43.45
CA ASN A 45 -0.09 -19.71 -42.60
C ASN A 45 -0.15 -19.29 -41.12
N GLY A 46 -0.98 -19.96 -40.34
CA GLY A 46 -1.09 -19.80 -38.89
C GLY A 46 -1.20 -21.16 -38.20
N LYS A 47 -1.13 -21.18 -36.86
CA LYS A 47 -1.27 -22.41 -36.05
C LYS A 47 -2.40 -22.28 -35.04
N PHE A 48 -3.21 -23.33 -34.88
CA PHE A 48 -4.23 -23.40 -33.83
C PHE A 48 -3.74 -24.30 -32.68
N LEU A 49 -3.60 -23.76 -31.46
CA LEU A 49 -2.89 -24.39 -30.35
C LEU A 49 -3.70 -24.42 -29.05
N ASP A 50 -3.83 -25.63 -28.49
CA ASP A 50 -3.97 -26.02 -27.07
C ASP A 50 -3.04 -27.23 -26.89
N THR A 51 -1.76 -27.08 -27.29
CA THR A 51 -0.97 -28.02 -28.11
C THR A 51 -1.44 -28.11 -29.57
N ALA A 52 -0.60 -28.64 -30.47
CA ALA A 52 -0.93 -28.72 -31.90
C ALA A 52 -2.23 -29.52 -32.13
N VAL A 53 -3.30 -28.86 -32.60
CA VAL A 53 -4.58 -29.53 -32.86
C VAL A 53 -4.67 -29.95 -34.32
N ALA A 54 -4.54 -31.25 -34.60
CA ALA A 54 -4.53 -31.82 -35.94
C ALA A 54 -5.91 -32.29 -36.38
N GLY A 55 -6.32 -31.97 -37.60
CA GLY A 55 -7.57 -32.46 -38.19
C GLY A 55 -8.82 -31.67 -37.77
N LEU A 56 -8.66 -30.44 -37.29
CA LEU A 56 -9.74 -29.50 -37.02
C LEU A 56 -10.14 -28.77 -38.31
N GLY A 57 -11.43 -28.60 -38.57
CA GLY A 57 -11.92 -27.84 -39.71
C GLY A 57 -11.77 -26.34 -39.49
N TYR A 58 -11.43 -25.60 -40.55
CA TYR A 58 -11.40 -24.14 -40.51
C TYR A 58 -11.99 -23.51 -41.77
N GLU A 59 -12.51 -22.30 -41.62
CA GLU A 59 -13.00 -21.45 -42.71
C GLU A 59 -12.49 -20.02 -42.53
N SER A 60 -11.87 -19.44 -43.56
CA SER A 60 -11.44 -18.04 -43.62
C SER A 60 -11.81 -17.41 -44.97
N GLY A 61 -12.90 -16.65 -45.01
CA GLY A 61 -13.40 -16.07 -46.25
C GLY A 61 -13.89 -17.13 -47.25
N ALA A 62 -13.19 -17.27 -48.39
CA ALA A 62 -13.48 -18.30 -49.40
C ALA A 62 -12.62 -19.56 -49.24
N ASP A 63 -11.61 -19.53 -48.36
CA ASP A 63 -10.72 -20.65 -48.09
C ASP A 63 -11.25 -21.48 -46.92
N SER A 64 -11.11 -22.80 -47.02
CA SER A 64 -11.49 -23.75 -45.98
C SER A 64 -10.59 -24.97 -46.04
N GLY A 65 -10.28 -25.58 -44.91
CA GLY A 65 -9.37 -26.72 -44.87
C GLY A 65 -9.40 -27.48 -43.54
N LEU A 66 -8.37 -28.30 -43.34
CA LEU A 66 -8.11 -28.99 -42.08
C LEU A 66 -6.75 -28.55 -41.54
N THR A 67 -6.64 -28.37 -40.23
CA THR A 67 -5.34 -28.19 -39.59
C THR A 67 -4.46 -29.43 -39.77
N ASN A 68 -3.16 -29.25 -39.99
CA ASN A 68 -2.22 -30.36 -40.15
C ASN A 68 -1.68 -30.88 -38.80
N GLY A 69 -0.74 -31.83 -38.81
CA GLY A 69 -0.14 -32.41 -37.59
C GLY A 69 0.61 -31.42 -36.69
N LEU A 70 0.90 -30.21 -37.17
CA LEU A 70 1.51 -29.11 -36.39
C LEU A 70 0.47 -28.05 -36.00
N GLY A 71 -0.82 -28.32 -36.21
CA GLY A 71 -1.92 -27.37 -36.00
C GLY A 71 -2.00 -26.29 -37.08
N GLU A 72 -1.24 -26.40 -38.18
CA GLU A 72 -1.15 -25.32 -39.17
C GLU A 72 -2.39 -25.25 -40.07
N PHE A 73 -2.84 -24.02 -40.35
CA PHE A 73 -3.94 -23.69 -41.26
C PHE A 73 -3.55 -22.53 -42.17
N ASP A 74 -4.21 -22.43 -43.32
CA ASP A 74 -4.05 -21.32 -44.25
C ASP A 74 -5.16 -20.29 -44.06
N TYR A 75 -4.84 -19.00 -44.20
CA TYR A 75 -5.82 -17.93 -44.05
C TYR A 75 -5.51 -16.73 -44.93
N LEU A 76 -6.54 -15.92 -45.15
CA LEU A 76 -6.44 -14.70 -45.93
C LEU A 76 -6.16 -13.51 -45.02
N LYS A 77 -5.06 -12.79 -45.30
CA LYS A 77 -4.67 -11.61 -44.50
C LYS A 77 -5.83 -10.62 -44.36
N GLY A 78 -6.20 -10.27 -43.12
CA GLY A 78 -7.25 -9.30 -42.81
C GLY A 78 -8.69 -9.84 -42.92
N LYS A 79 -8.87 -11.15 -43.04
CA LYS A 79 -10.17 -11.82 -42.89
C LYS A 79 -10.33 -12.39 -41.48
N THR A 80 -11.54 -12.79 -41.14
CA THR A 80 -11.81 -13.58 -39.94
C THR A 80 -11.67 -15.07 -40.25
N ILE A 81 -11.55 -15.88 -39.21
CA ILE A 81 -11.49 -17.34 -39.29
C ILE A 81 -12.38 -17.96 -38.21
N ARG A 82 -12.94 -19.13 -38.49
CA ARG A 82 -13.62 -19.96 -37.47
C ARG A 82 -13.12 -21.39 -37.53
N PHE A 83 -13.16 -22.08 -36.40
CA PHE A 83 -12.78 -23.49 -36.27
C PHE A 83 -13.96 -24.37 -35.86
N TYR A 84 -14.00 -25.59 -36.37
CA TYR A 84 -15.11 -26.51 -36.15
C TYR A 84 -14.69 -27.99 -36.28
N LEU A 85 -15.44 -28.87 -35.61
CA LEU A 85 -15.41 -30.31 -35.75
C LEU A 85 -16.75 -30.80 -36.31
N GLY A 86 -16.80 -31.07 -37.62
CA GLY A 86 -18.06 -31.48 -38.27
C GLY A 86 -19.11 -30.37 -38.18
N GLY A 87 -20.20 -30.58 -37.44
CA GLY A 87 -21.23 -29.58 -37.17
C GLY A 87 -21.01 -28.76 -35.88
N ILE A 88 -20.00 -29.10 -35.08
CA ILE A 88 -19.69 -28.45 -33.81
C ILE A 88 -18.73 -27.29 -34.07
N GLN A 89 -19.18 -26.06 -33.86
CA GLN A 89 -18.35 -24.86 -33.96
C GLN A 89 -17.72 -24.58 -32.59
N LEU A 90 -16.40 -24.42 -32.51
CA LEU A 90 -15.70 -24.27 -31.22
C LEU A 90 -15.96 -22.91 -30.57
N GLY A 91 -16.04 -21.83 -31.35
CA GLY A 91 -16.28 -20.48 -30.83
C GLY A 91 -16.69 -19.53 -31.94
N GLY A 92 -16.48 -18.23 -31.76
CA GLY A 92 -16.84 -17.21 -32.74
C GLY A 92 -15.96 -17.17 -33.99
N TRP A 93 -16.23 -16.16 -34.84
CA TRP A 93 -15.28 -15.76 -35.87
C TRP A 93 -14.19 -14.90 -35.21
N ALA A 94 -12.94 -15.38 -35.27
CA ALA A 94 -11.77 -14.70 -34.73
C ALA A 94 -11.02 -13.91 -35.81
N ASN A 95 -10.23 -12.91 -35.40
CA ASN A 95 -9.27 -12.28 -36.31
C ASN A 95 -8.14 -13.27 -36.63
N VAL A 96 -7.71 -13.33 -37.88
CA VAL A 96 -6.60 -14.21 -38.27
C VAL A 96 -5.26 -13.74 -37.71
N GLY A 97 -4.40 -14.68 -37.34
CA GLY A 97 -3.07 -14.42 -36.78
C GLY A 97 -2.10 -15.58 -37.04
N PRO A 98 -0.80 -15.37 -36.80
CA PRO A 98 0.22 -16.43 -36.94
C PRO A 98 0.02 -17.56 -35.94
N ILE A 99 -0.59 -17.27 -34.79
CA ILE A 99 -0.99 -18.22 -33.76
C ILE A 99 -2.39 -17.84 -33.32
N LEU A 100 -3.24 -18.85 -33.18
CA LEU A 100 -4.57 -18.76 -32.59
C LEU A 100 -4.70 -19.89 -31.57
N THR A 101 -5.49 -19.64 -30.55
CA THR A 101 -5.76 -20.56 -29.47
C THR A 101 -7.27 -20.58 -29.20
N PRO A 102 -7.79 -21.53 -28.40
CA PRO A 102 -9.18 -21.49 -27.94
C PRO A 102 -9.60 -20.15 -27.33
N MET A 103 -8.69 -19.45 -26.63
CA MET A 103 -8.94 -18.13 -26.06
C MET A 103 -9.25 -17.08 -27.13
N ASP A 104 -8.56 -17.12 -28.27
CA ASP A 104 -8.77 -16.17 -29.38
C ASP A 104 -10.12 -16.35 -30.08
N LEU A 105 -10.81 -17.48 -29.87
CA LEU A 105 -12.12 -17.75 -30.44
C LEU A 105 -13.26 -17.08 -29.68
N ILE A 106 -13.01 -16.66 -28.44
CA ILE A 106 -14.02 -16.11 -27.54
C ILE A 106 -13.79 -14.60 -27.41
N GLY A 107 -14.71 -13.83 -27.99
CA GLY A 107 -14.63 -12.38 -27.98
C GLY A 107 -14.80 -11.83 -26.56
N GLY A 108 -13.70 -11.32 -25.98
CA GLY A 108 -13.70 -10.74 -24.63
C GLY A 108 -13.08 -11.65 -23.55
N ALA A 109 -12.63 -12.86 -23.89
CA ALA A 109 -11.89 -13.69 -22.95
C ALA A 109 -10.55 -13.02 -22.59
N LEU A 110 -10.33 -12.80 -21.28
CA LEU A 110 -9.11 -12.17 -20.76
C LEU A 110 -8.01 -13.17 -20.43
N ASP A 111 -8.39 -14.42 -20.17
CA ASP A 111 -7.51 -15.54 -19.86
C ASP A 111 -8.18 -16.88 -20.20
N TYR A 112 -7.51 -17.98 -19.87
CA TYR A 112 -7.99 -19.32 -20.14
C TYR A 112 -9.06 -19.85 -19.18
N THR A 113 -9.32 -19.15 -18.08
CA THR A 113 -10.31 -19.55 -17.06
C THR A 113 -11.73 -19.14 -17.43
N ASP A 114 -11.90 -18.33 -18.48
CA ASP A 114 -13.20 -18.05 -19.09
C ASP A 114 -13.97 -19.37 -19.31
N GLU A 115 -15.26 -19.37 -18.96
CA GLU A 115 -16.07 -20.59 -18.93
C GLU A 115 -16.19 -21.22 -20.33
N GLU A 116 -16.37 -20.41 -21.37
CA GLU A 116 -16.51 -20.89 -22.75
C GLU A 116 -15.15 -21.41 -23.25
N VAL A 117 -14.06 -20.69 -22.98
CA VAL A 117 -12.69 -21.16 -23.30
C VAL A 117 -12.41 -22.49 -22.59
N THR A 118 -12.67 -22.57 -21.30
CA THR A 118 -12.49 -23.79 -20.49
C THR A 118 -13.27 -24.96 -21.06
N ASN A 119 -14.52 -24.75 -21.46
CA ASN A 119 -15.35 -25.79 -22.04
C ASN A 119 -14.80 -26.26 -23.41
N ILE A 120 -14.26 -25.36 -24.24
CA ILE A 120 -13.57 -25.73 -25.49
C ILE A 120 -12.34 -26.59 -25.20
N LEU A 121 -11.50 -26.18 -24.24
CA LEU A 121 -10.29 -26.91 -23.85
C LEU A 121 -10.64 -28.33 -23.38
N ARG A 122 -11.59 -28.44 -22.44
CA ARG A 122 -12.08 -29.73 -21.93
C ARG A 122 -12.57 -30.63 -23.06
N PHE A 123 -13.30 -30.07 -24.03
CA PHE A 123 -13.78 -30.82 -25.18
C PHE A 123 -12.63 -31.29 -26.08
N LEU A 124 -11.76 -30.37 -26.51
CA LEU A 124 -10.66 -30.66 -27.43
C LEU A 124 -9.69 -31.70 -26.87
N GLN A 125 -9.27 -31.54 -25.62
CA GLN A 125 -8.34 -32.45 -24.98
C GLN A 125 -8.96 -33.83 -24.75
N THR A 126 -10.27 -33.91 -24.47
CA THR A 126 -10.95 -35.21 -24.28
C THR A 126 -11.08 -35.99 -25.58
N ILE A 127 -11.30 -35.32 -26.72
CA ILE A 127 -11.46 -35.99 -28.01
C ILE A 127 -10.13 -36.36 -28.66
N ASP A 128 -9.00 -36.21 -27.98
CA ASP A 128 -7.72 -36.68 -28.48
C ASP A 128 -7.75 -38.21 -28.71
N SER A 129 -7.38 -38.66 -29.91
CA SER A 129 -7.67 -40.04 -30.35
C SER A 129 -6.84 -41.11 -29.65
N ASP A 130 -5.70 -40.75 -29.08
CA ASP A 130 -4.78 -41.61 -28.35
C ASP A 130 -4.62 -41.24 -26.86
N GLN A 131 -5.28 -40.17 -26.40
CA GLN A 131 -5.26 -39.68 -25.01
C GLN A 131 -3.84 -39.33 -24.53
N ASP A 132 -2.99 -38.83 -25.43
CA ASP A 132 -1.61 -38.42 -25.18
C ASP A 132 -1.37 -37.00 -25.69
N LEU A 133 -1.76 -36.03 -24.86
CA LEU A 133 -1.63 -34.60 -25.18
C LEU A 133 -0.18 -34.15 -25.43
N SER A 134 0.83 -34.93 -24.98
CA SER A 134 2.24 -34.60 -25.19
C SER A 134 2.66 -34.65 -26.67
N ASN A 135 1.86 -35.26 -27.53
CA ASN A 135 2.12 -35.41 -28.97
C ASN A 135 1.19 -34.58 -29.87
N GLY A 136 0.36 -33.71 -29.29
CA GLY A 136 -0.66 -32.93 -30.00
C GLY A 136 -2.05 -33.58 -29.93
N ILE A 137 -3.10 -32.81 -30.15
CA ILE A 137 -4.48 -33.32 -30.18
C ILE A 137 -4.78 -33.88 -31.57
N GLN A 138 -5.06 -35.18 -31.67
CA GLN A 138 -5.26 -35.88 -32.94
C GLN A 138 -6.74 -36.15 -33.25
N ILE A 139 -7.29 -35.49 -34.28
CA ILE A 139 -8.67 -35.68 -34.72
C ILE A 139 -8.73 -36.50 -36.02
N THR A 140 -9.30 -37.72 -35.93
CA THR A 140 -9.41 -38.62 -37.09
C THR A 140 -10.52 -38.23 -38.07
N ALA A 141 -10.44 -38.71 -39.32
CA ALA A 141 -11.50 -38.52 -40.31
C ALA A 141 -12.84 -39.14 -39.89
N GLN A 142 -12.81 -40.24 -39.12
CA GLN A 142 -14.02 -40.89 -38.62
C GLN A 142 -14.71 -40.02 -37.56
N MET A 143 -13.95 -39.42 -36.62
CA MET A 143 -14.48 -38.52 -35.61
C MET A 143 -15.15 -37.29 -36.24
N ARG A 144 -14.52 -36.69 -37.27
CA ARG A 144 -15.14 -35.61 -38.05
C ARG A 144 -16.45 -36.04 -38.72
N ALA A 145 -16.48 -37.24 -39.30
CA ALA A 145 -17.69 -37.77 -39.94
C ALA A 145 -18.82 -38.00 -38.93
N ASN A 146 -18.49 -38.49 -37.73
CA ASN A 146 -19.44 -38.68 -36.63
C ASN A 146 -19.99 -37.34 -36.12
N ALA A 147 -19.14 -36.31 -36.06
CA ALA A 147 -19.52 -34.98 -35.61
C ALA A 147 -20.34 -34.17 -36.65
N ALA A 148 -20.47 -34.63 -37.89
CA ALA A 148 -21.00 -33.83 -39.01
C ALA A 148 -22.42 -33.26 -38.81
N ASN A 149 -23.26 -33.93 -38.02
CA ASN A 149 -24.63 -33.48 -37.71
C ASN A 149 -24.84 -33.23 -36.20
N LEU A 150 -23.75 -33.09 -35.43
CA LEU A 150 -23.80 -32.78 -34.01
C LEU A 150 -23.59 -31.29 -33.78
N THR A 151 -24.13 -30.79 -32.68
CA THR A 151 -23.91 -29.42 -32.19
C THR A 151 -23.62 -29.51 -30.70
N LEU A 152 -22.73 -28.65 -30.20
CA LEU A 152 -22.42 -28.50 -28.78
C LEU A 152 -22.37 -27.00 -28.50
N ASP A 153 -23.05 -26.58 -27.43
CA ASP A 153 -23.07 -25.19 -26.97
C ASP A 153 -22.11 -25.06 -25.79
N PHE A 154 -20.99 -24.36 -25.99
CA PHE A 154 -19.95 -24.21 -24.97
C PHE A 154 -20.34 -23.25 -23.84
N THR A 155 -21.49 -22.57 -23.96
CA THR A 155 -22.03 -21.62 -22.97
C THR A 155 -23.15 -22.21 -22.11
N GLU A 156 -23.48 -23.50 -22.30
CA GLU A 156 -24.67 -24.07 -21.68
C GLU A 156 -24.45 -24.47 -20.20
N PRO A 157 -25.40 -24.19 -19.29
CA PRO A 157 -25.24 -24.46 -17.85
C PRO A 157 -25.02 -25.94 -17.45
N ASN A 158 -25.32 -26.89 -18.35
CA ASN A 158 -25.12 -28.34 -18.12
C ASN A 158 -24.08 -28.93 -19.09
N PHE A 159 -23.10 -28.12 -19.51
CA PHE A 159 -22.09 -28.48 -20.50
C PHE A 159 -21.50 -29.87 -20.25
N SER A 160 -21.08 -30.19 -19.02
CA SER A 160 -20.40 -31.45 -18.72
C SER A 160 -21.20 -32.70 -19.13
N ALA A 161 -22.51 -32.72 -18.87
CA ALA A 161 -23.36 -33.87 -19.20
C ALA A 161 -23.63 -33.97 -20.70
N ASN A 162 -23.87 -32.83 -21.35
CA ASN A 162 -24.17 -32.76 -22.76
C ASN A 162 -22.93 -33.05 -23.62
N ALA A 163 -21.79 -32.46 -23.25
CA ALA A 163 -20.49 -32.70 -23.87
C ALA A 163 -20.11 -34.19 -23.78
N GLN A 164 -20.32 -34.86 -22.64
CA GLN A 164 -20.04 -36.30 -22.52
C GLN A 164 -20.88 -37.14 -23.51
N ALA A 165 -22.17 -36.84 -23.64
CA ALA A 165 -23.04 -37.56 -24.58
C ALA A 165 -22.66 -37.31 -26.05
N ILE A 166 -22.11 -36.15 -26.37
CA ILE A 166 -21.58 -35.81 -27.69
C ILE A 166 -20.24 -36.51 -27.94
N ILE A 167 -19.33 -36.53 -26.96
CA ILE A 167 -18.05 -37.24 -27.00
C ILE A 167 -18.28 -38.74 -27.29
N ASP A 168 -19.21 -39.37 -26.58
CA ASP A 168 -19.55 -40.79 -26.79
C ASP A 168 -19.97 -41.08 -28.25
N GLN A 169 -20.64 -40.13 -28.91
CA GLN A 169 -21.04 -40.25 -30.32
C GLN A 169 -19.87 -39.99 -31.28
N ILE A 170 -19.01 -39.02 -30.99
CA ILE A 170 -17.83 -38.69 -31.79
C ILE A 170 -16.83 -39.87 -31.80
N MET A 171 -16.65 -40.52 -30.65
CA MET A 171 -15.66 -41.59 -30.48
C MET A 171 -16.16 -42.97 -30.96
N ALA A 172 -17.42 -43.13 -31.36
CA ALA A 172 -17.98 -44.41 -31.82
C ALA A 172 -17.76 -44.67 -33.34
N PRO A 173 -17.30 -45.85 -33.82
CA PRO A 173 -16.82 -47.03 -33.10
C PRO A 173 -15.28 -47.05 -32.98
N ALA A 174 -14.64 -45.87 -32.95
CA ALA A 174 -13.26 -45.66 -33.37
C ALA A 174 -12.18 -46.31 -32.47
N ALA A 175 -12.41 -46.61 -31.19
CA ALA A 175 -11.36 -47.17 -30.33
C ALA A 175 -11.85 -47.93 -29.07
N ALA A 176 -10.97 -48.80 -28.54
CA ALA A 176 -11.13 -49.54 -27.30
C ALA A 176 -10.73 -48.68 -26.09
N GLY A 177 -11.69 -48.03 -25.43
CA GLY A 177 -11.44 -47.21 -24.23
C GLY A 177 -12.68 -46.42 -23.82
N THR A 178 -12.72 -45.96 -22.57
CA THR A 178 -13.72 -45.01 -22.07
C THR A 178 -13.12 -43.61 -22.14
N TYR A 179 -13.79 -42.67 -22.80
CA TYR A 179 -13.36 -41.26 -22.89
C TYR A 179 -14.24 -40.43 -21.96
N THR A 180 -13.69 -40.05 -20.80
CA THR A 180 -14.40 -39.20 -19.84
C THR A 180 -14.00 -37.76 -20.10
N LEU A 181 -14.96 -36.84 -20.09
CA LEU A 181 -14.70 -35.40 -20.17
C LEU A 181 -13.71 -34.98 -19.10
N ILE A 182 -12.58 -34.43 -19.54
CA ILE A 182 -11.53 -33.87 -18.69
C ILE A 182 -12.15 -32.77 -17.80
N ASP A 183 -11.76 -32.75 -16.53
CA ASP A 183 -12.21 -31.72 -15.60
C ASP A 183 -11.57 -30.35 -15.94
N ALA A 184 -12.20 -29.27 -15.48
CA ALA A 184 -11.75 -27.92 -15.80
C ALA A 184 -10.30 -27.66 -15.38
N ALA A 185 -9.90 -28.08 -14.17
CA ALA A 185 -8.58 -27.80 -13.63
C ALA A 185 -7.48 -28.49 -14.46
N THR A 186 -7.68 -29.76 -14.81
CA THR A 186 -6.75 -30.50 -15.69
C THR A 186 -6.62 -29.83 -17.06
N ALA A 187 -7.75 -29.43 -17.67
CA ALA A 187 -7.73 -28.83 -19.01
C ALA A 187 -7.04 -27.45 -19.02
N GLN A 188 -7.32 -26.64 -18.00
CA GLN A 188 -6.71 -25.34 -17.80
C GLN A 188 -5.21 -25.45 -17.51
N LYS A 189 -4.76 -26.43 -16.70
CA LYS A 189 -3.33 -26.69 -16.44
C LYS A 189 -2.56 -26.95 -17.73
N HIS A 190 -3.04 -27.87 -18.56
CA HIS A 190 -2.40 -28.20 -19.85
C HIS A 190 -2.30 -26.98 -20.78
N PHE A 191 -3.39 -26.22 -20.90
CA PHE A 191 -3.40 -25.06 -21.79
C PHE A 191 -2.51 -23.92 -21.29
N ARG A 192 -2.40 -23.75 -19.96
CA ARG A 192 -1.49 -22.79 -19.34
C ARG A 192 -0.04 -23.06 -19.70
N GLU A 193 0.39 -24.32 -19.75
CA GLU A 193 1.73 -24.71 -20.22
C GLU A 193 1.94 -24.30 -21.68
N THR A 194 0.93 -24.55 -22.53
CA THR A 194 0.95 -24.11 -23.94
C THR A 194 1.10 -22.59 -24.05
N LEU A 195 0.32 -21.81 -23.29
CA LEU A 195 0.39 -20.34 -23.32
C LEU A 195 1.75 -19.82 -22.83
N SER A 196 2.31 -20.42 -21.78
CA SER A 196 3.63 -20.06 -21.27
C SER A 196 4.71 -20.20 -22.36
N ASP A 197 4.69 -21.29 -23.13
CA ASP A 197 5.61 -21.52 -24.25
C ASP A 197 5.47 -20.51 -25.39
N LEU A 198 4.29 -19.90 -25.53
CA LEU A 198 3.97 -18.93 -26.59
C LEU A 198 4.30 -17.47 -26.23
N SER A 199 4.26 -17.13 -24.94
CA SER A 199 4.32 -15.74 -24.45
C SER A 199 5.61 -14.98 -24.85
N ASN A 200 6.72 -15.69 -25.07
CA ASN A 200 8.07 -15.12 -25.21
C ASN A 200 8.46 -14.16 -24.06
N VAL A 201 7.79 -14.25 -22.91
CA VAL A 201 8.13 -13.51 -21.69
C VAL A 201 9.06 -14.38 -20.85
N VAL A 202 10.23 -13.85 -20.54
CA VAL A 202 11.30 -14.56 -19.82
C VAL A 202 11.47 -13.95 -18.44
N LEU A 203 11.45 -14.81 -17.42
CA LEU A 203 11.88 -14.49 -16.06
C LEU A 203 13.33 -14.96 -15.88
N THR A 204 14.21 -14.04 -15.50
CA THR A 204 15.56 -14.33 -15.00
C THR A 204 15.74 -13.72 -13.62
N ARG A 205 16.83 -14.03 -12.94
CA ARG A 205 17.25 -13.36 -11.69
C ARG A 205 18.65 -12.81 -11.84
N ASP A 206 18.96 -11.71 -11.16
CA ASP A 206 20.34 -11.25 -11.02
C ASP A 206 21.11 -12.07 -9.98
N ASP A 207 22.37 -11.72 -9.75
CA ASP A 207 23.27 -12.43 -8.82
C ASP A 207 22.80 -12.35 -7.35
N LEU A 208 21.82 -11.50 -7.03
CA LEU A 208 21.27 -11.31 -5.69
C LEU A 208 19.86 -11.89 -5.56
N GLY A 209 19.31 -12.45 -6.64
CA GLY A 209 18.00 -13.08 -6.67
C GLY A 209 16.86 -12.16 -7.09
N VAL A 210 17.14 -10.93 -7.52
CA VAL A 210 16.09 -9.98 -7.95
C VAL A 210 15.48 -10.44 -9.28
N PRO A 211 14.15 -10.63 -9.37
CA PRO A 211 13.48 -11.02 -10.62
C PRO A 211 13.56 -9.93 -11.69
N ILE A 212 13.98 -10.33 -12.89
CA ILE A 212 14.02 -9.52 -14.11
C ILE A 212 13.12 -10.18 -15.15
N ILE A 213 12.07 -9.47 -15.56
CA ILE A 213 11.03 -9.96 -16.47
C ILE A 213 11.12 -9.20 -17.78
N ASN A 214 11.41 -9.90 -18.86
CA ASN A 214 11.57 -9.33 -20.20
C ASN A 214 10.60 -9.97 -21.18
N GLY A 215 9.87 -9.14 -21.93
CA GLY A 215 9.01 -9.55 -23.03
C GLY A 215 9.15 -8.62 -24.23
N PRO A 216 8.69 -9.04 -25.43
CA PRO A 216 8.63 -8.16 -26.60
C PRO A 216 7.67 -6.98 -26.35
N PRO A 217 7.76 -5.88 -27.15
CA PRO A 217 6.84 -4.75 -27.03
C PRO A 217 5.35 -5.11 -27.15
N GLY A 218 5.04 -6.17 -27.91
CA GLY A 218 3.68 -6.69 -28.08
C GLY A 218 3.30 -7.83 -27.13
N ALA A 219 4.08 -8.09 -26.07
CA ALA A 219 3.70 -9.04 -25.03
C ALA A 219 2.38 -8.62 -24.36
N SER A 220 1.65 -9.58 -23.80
CA SER A 220 0.46 -9.29 -23.03
C SER A 220 0.82 -8.87 -21.59
N LEU A 221 0.02 -8.00 -20.97
CA LEU A 221 0.17 -7.70 -19.55
C LEU A 221 -0.04 -8.95 -18.69
N TYR A 222 -0.99 -9.81 -19.09
CA TYR A 222 -1.26 -11.08 -18.42
C TYR A 222 0.01 -11.94 -18.27
N ASP A 223 0.82 -12.08 -19.33
CA ASP A 223 2.05 -12.89 -19.28
C ASP A 223 3.15 -12.22 -18.44
N MET A 224 3.30 -10.90 -18.55
CA MET A 224 4.25 -10.13 -17.74
C MET A 224 3.98 -10.30 -16.25
N PHE A 225 2.72 -10.17 -15.85
CA PHE A 225 2.32 -10.32 -14.45
C PHE A 225 2.21 -11.78 -14.00
N THR A 226 1.99 -12.74 -14.91
CA THR A 226 2.18 -14.18 -14.62
C THR A 226 3.61 -14.45 -14.16
N LYS A 227 4.62 -13.90 -14.83
CA LYS A 227 6.01 -14.07 -14.39
C LYS A 227 6.30 -13.37 -13.06
N LEU A 228 5.68 -12.22 -12.79
CA LEU A 228 5.82 -11.53 -11.51
C LEU A 228 5.19 -12.33 -10.37
N GLY A 229 3.93 -12.75 -10.51
CA GLY A 229 3.23 -13.55 -9.50
C GLY A 229 3.91 -14.89 -9.21
N TYR A 230 4.46 -15.52 -10.26
CA TYR A 230 5.26 -16.74 -10.11
C TYR A 230 6.55 -16.50 -9.32
N ALA A 231 7.32 -15.46 -9.65
CA ALA A 231 8.53 -15.11 -8.90
C ALA A 231 8.23 -14.81 -7.42
N VAL A 232 7.15 -14.07 -7.17
CA VAL A 232 6.69 -13.75 -5.81
C VAL A 232 6.29 -15.02 -5.06
N ALA A 233 5.58 -15.96 -5.69
CA ALA A 233 5.23 -17.21 -5.03
C ALA A 233 6.46 -18.06 -4.69
N GLN A 234 7.43 -18.18 -5.60
CA GLN A 234 8.69 -18.88 -5.32
C GLN A 234 9.42 -18.32 -4.10
N ASP A 235 9.42 -16.99 -3.96
CA ASP A 235 10.17 -16.32 -2.92
C ASP A 235 9.37 -16.18 -1.61
N ARG A 236 8.06 -15.92 -1.69
CA ARG A 236 7.25 -15.29 -0.62
C ARG A 236 5.90 -15.97 -0.37
N LEU A 237 5.67 -17.21 -0.82
CA LEU A 237 4.36 -17.87 -0.72
C LEU A 237 3.76 -17.85 0.70
N TRP A 238 4.54 -18.14 1.74
CA TRP A 238 4.05 -18.09 3.13
C TRP A 238 3.67 -16.67 3.58
N GLN A 239 4.46 -15.67 3.17
CA GLN A 239 4.20 -14.28 3.53
C GLN A 239 2.89 -13.80 2.90
N ILE A 240 2.67 -14.05 1.60
CA ILE A 240 1.42 -13.69 0.94
C ILE A 240 0.24 -14.50 1.49
N GLU A 241 0.43 -15.77 1.87
CA GLU A 241 -0.61 -16.59 2.52
C GLU A 241 -1.07 -15.96 3.84
N THR A 242 -0.13 -15.50 4.65
CA THR A 242 -0.43 -14.84 5.93
C THR A 242 -1.17 -13.51 5.70
N PHE A 243 -0.78 -12.74 4.68
CA PHE A 243 -1.46 -11.51 4.30
C PHE A 243 -2.89 -11.75 3.78
N ARG A 244 -3.09 -12.77 2.94
CA ARG A 244 -4.41 -13.22 2.47
C ARG A 244 -5.33 -13.55 3.65
N ARG A 245 -4.85 -14.36 4.59
CA ARG A 245 -5.63 -14.75 5.77
C ARG A 245 -5.94 -13.57 6.69
N THR A 246 -5.00 -12.63 6.83
CA THR A 246 -5.23 -11.39 7.57
C THR A 246 -6.33 -10.57 6.87
N ALA A 247 -6.26 -10.39 5.55
CA ALA A 247 -7.23 -9.62 4.78
C ALA A 247 -8.65 -10.22 4.82
N ASN A 248 -8.74 -11.56 4.81
CA ASN A 248 -9.99 -12.29 4.77
C ASN A 248 -10.54 -12.70 6.16
N GLY A 249 -9.84 -12.37 7.25
CA GLY A 249 -10.23 -12.75 8.62
C GLY A 249 -10.26 -14.27 8.83
N GLN A 250 -9.13 -14.92 8.58
CA GLN A 250 -8.94 -16.37 8.63
C GLN A 250 -7.70 -16.81 9.43
N LEU A 251 -7.20 -15.96 10.34
CA LEU A 251 -6.05 -16.24 11.18
C LEU A 251 -6.38 -17.25 12.30
N ALA A 252 -7.57 -17.20 12.88
CA ALA A 252 -8.02 -18.11 13.93
C ALA A 252 -8.06 -19.57 13.46
N GLU A 253 -8.24 -19.80 12.16
CA GLU A 253 -8.20 -21.14 11.56
C GLU A 253 -6.83 -21.82 11.77
N LEU A 254 -5.74 -21.03 11.79
CA LEU A 254 -4.38 -21.53 11.98
C LEU A 254 -3.90 -21.37 13.42
N PHE A 255 -4.19 -20.23 14.05
CA PHE A 255 -3.57 -19.82 15.31
C PHE A 255 -4.52 -19.93 16.53
N GLY A 256 -5.77 -20.32 16.30
CA GLY A 256 -6.72 -20.68 17.36
C GLY A 256 -7.45 -19.48 17.99
N PRO A 257 -8.07 -19.69 19.17
CA PRO A 257 -9.03 -18.74 19.76
C PRO A 257 -8.49 -17.34 20.02
N GLY A 258 -7.17 -17.19 20.21
CA GLY A 258 -6.53 -15.89 20.45
C GLY A 258 -6.65 -14.90 19.29
N TYR A 259 -6.99 -15.37 18.08
CA TYR A 259 -7.11 -14.58 16.85
C TYR A 259 -8.55 -14.35 16.39
N VAL A 260 -9.55 -14.82 17.15
CA VAL A 260 -10.97 -14.66 16.77
C VAL A 260 -11.38 -13.19 16.75
N GLU A 261 -10.85 -12.37 17.67
CA GLU A 261 -11.12 -10.93 17.70
C GLU A 261 -10.47 -10.21 16.50
N ASP A 262 -9.28 -10.64 16.07
CA ASP A 262 -8.59 -10.12 14.89
C ASP A 262 -9.38 -10.41 13.62
N ASP A 263 -9.82 -11.66 13.45
CA ASP A 263 -10.64 -12.08 12.32
C ASP A 263 -11.97 -11.34 12.30
N LEU A 264 -12.61 -11.17 13.46
CA LEU A 264 -13.86 -10.43 13.58
C LEU A 264 -13.68 -8.95 13.25
N LEU A 265 -12.58 -8.32 13.68
CA LEU A 265 -12.26 -6.93 13.33
C LEU A 265 -12.09 -6.77 11.81
N MET A 266 -11.33 -7.67 11.19
CA MET A 266 -11.08 -7.66 9.75
C MET A 266 -12.36 -7.90 8.95
N LEU A 267 -13.21 -8.84 9.36
CA LEU A 267 -14.50 -9.09 8.72
C LEU A 267 -15.51 -7.94 8.94
N THR A 268 -15.47 -7.28 10.09
CA THR A 268 -16.35 -6.15 10.41
C THR A 268 -16.00 -4.94 9.56
N THR A 269 -14.73 -4.60 9.49
CA THR A 269 -14.24 -3.42 8.76
C THR A 269 -14.00 -3.70 7.28
N GLY A 270 -13.93 -4.97 6.86
CA GLY A 270 -13.69 -5.37 5.47
C GLY A 270 -14.93 -5.35 4.57
N TYR A 271 -14.68 -5.62 3.28
CA TYR A 271 -15.71 -5.74 2.25
C TYR A 271 -16.36 -7.14 2.27
N THR A 272 -17.53 -7.30 1.64
CA THR A 272 -18.09 -8.63 1.33
C THR A 272 -17.47 -9.15 0.02
N ASP A 273 -17.51 -10.46 -0.21
CA ASP A 273 -17.07 -11.05 -1.49
C ASP A 273 -17.83 -10.44 -2.68
N GLU A 274 -19.13 -10.16 -2.52
CA GLU A 274 -19.93 -9.51 -3.56
C GLU A 274 -19.49 -8.06 -3.83
N GLU A 275 -19.09 -7.31 -2.80
CA GLU A 275 -18.55 -5.96 -2.96
C GLU A 275 -17.21 -5.98 -3.71
N ILE A 276 -16.33 -6.93 -3.37
CA ILE A 276 -15.03 -7.10 -4.03
C ILE A 276 -15.21 -7.56 -5.48
N GLN A 277 -16.07 -8.55 -5.72
CA GLN A 277 -16.40 -9.04 -7.07
C GLN A 277 -16.99 -7.91 -7.92
N ALA A 278 -17.91 -7.11 -7.38
CA ALA A 278 -18.49 -5.98 -8.11
C ALA A 278 -17.44 -4.92 -8.47
N ALA A 279 -16.46 -4.68 -7.59
CA ALA A 279 -15.35 -3.78 -7.89
C ALA A 279 -14.46 -4.36 -9.00
N PHE A 280 -14.10 -5.64 -8.92
CA PHE A 280 -13.33 -6.33 -9.96
C PHE A 280 -14.06 -6.27 -11.30
N ASP A 281 -15.35 -6.60 -11.35
CA ASP A 281 -16.18 -6.60 -12.56
C ASP A 281 -16.28 -5.20 -13.20
N ALA A 282 -16.23 -4.14 -12.39
CA ALA A 282 -16.29 -2.76 -12.86
C ALA A 282 -14.96 -2.25 -13.44
N MET A 283 -13.83 -2.94 -13.20
CA MET A 283 -12.53 -2.54 -13.74
C MET A 283 -12.46 -2.70 -15.26
N ASP A 284 -11.61 -1.88 -15.88
CA ASP A 284 -11.20 -2.08 -17.26
C ASP A 284 -10.47 -3.42 -17.43
N ASP A 285 -10.73 -4.08 -18.57
CA ASP A 285 -10.15 -5.38 -18.94
C ASP A 285 -8.62 -5.44 -18.77
N LYS A 286 -7.95 -4.33 -19.05
CA LYS A 286 -6.50 -4.17 -18.88
C LYS A 286 -6.05 -4.46 -17.44
N TYR A 287 -6.73 -3.92 -16.43
CA TYR A 287 -6.36 -4.12 -15.02
C TYR A 287 -6.79 -5.49 -14.52
N LYS A 288 -7.94 -5.99 -14.99
CA LYS A 288 -8.34 -7.39 -14.78
C LYS A 288 -7.27 -8.36 -15.28
N SER A 289 -6.73 -8.14 -16.48
CA SER A 289 -5.65 -8.95 -17.04
C SER A 289 -4.38 -8.93 -16.21
N ILE A 290 -4.03 -7.81 -15.57
CA ILE A 290 -2.89 -7.71 -14.65
C ILE A 290 -3.10 -8.61 -13.43
N ILE A 291 -4.26 -8.49 -12.78
CA ILE A 291 -4.61 -9.26 -11.58
C ILE A 291 -4.68 -10.76 -11.89
N LYS A 292 -5.42 -11.12 -12.95
CA LYS A 292 -5.55 -12.50 -13.46
C LYS A 292 -4.19 -13.13 -13.77
N GLY A 293 -3.31 -12.39 -14.45
CA GLY A 293 -1.94 -12.83 -14.72
C GLY A 293 -1.17 -13.10 -13.43
N TYR A 294 -1.20 -12.15 -12.49
CA TYR A 294 -0.50 -12.30 -11.21
C TYR A 294 -0.97 -13.52 -10.41
N VAL A 295 -2.29 -13.71 -10.27
CA VAL A 295 -2.91 -14.88 -9.63
C VAL A 295 -2.53 -16.18 -10.33
N ASN A 296 -2.56 -16.20 -11.66
CA ASN A 296 -2.13 -17.34 -12.45
C ASN A 296 -0.67 -17.73 -12.18
N GLY A 297 0.22 -16.74 -12.03
CA GLY A 297 1.61 -16.96 -11.64
C GLY A 297 1.75 -17.65 -10.28
N ILE A 298 1.01 -17.17 -9.27
CA ILE A 298 0.99 -17.78 -7.93
C ILE A 298 0.50 -19.23 -8.01
N ASN A 299 -0.64 -19.44 -8.67
CA ASN A 299 -1.25 -20.77 -8.79
C ASN A 299 -0.39 -21.75 -9.59
N THR A 300 0.42 -21.26 -10.54
CA THR A 300 1.39 -22.10 -11.27
C THR A 300 2.44 -22.67 -10.31
N HIS A 301 2.97 -21.86 -9.39
CA HIS A 301 3.93 -22.37 -8.40
C HIS A 301 3.25 -23.30 -7.38
N ILE A 302 1.99 -23.05 -7.03
CA ILE A 302 1.19 -23.96 -6.20
C ILE A 302 1.05 -25.33 -6.87
N ASP A 303 0.78 -25.38 -8.18
CA ASP A 303 0.73 -26.64 -8.94
C ASP A 303 2.07 -27.39 -8.87
N GLU A 304 3.20 -26.69 -9.00
CA GLU A 304 4.54 -27.28 -8.86
C GLU A 304 4.77 -27.88 -7.47
N ILE A 305 4.31 -27.22 -6.40
CA ILE A 305 4.42 -27.73 -5.03
C ILE A 305 3.54 -28.97 -4.82
N MET A 306 2.35 -28.99 -5.43
CA MET A 306 1.48 -30.18 -5.38
C MET A 306 2.10 -31.37 -6.10
N ASP A 307 2.83 -31.12 -7.20
CA ASP A 307 3.55 -32.15 -7.96
C ASP A 307 4.87 -32.58 -7.27
N ASP A 308 5.58 -31.65 -6.64
CA ASP A 308 6.81 -31.86 -5.86
C ASP A 308 6.74 -31.19 -4.47
N PRO A 309 6.32 -31.93 -3.43
CA PRO A 309 6.21 -31.40 -2.07
C PRO A 309 7.53 -30.93 -1.45
N SER A 310 8.70 -31.17 -2.06
CA SER A 310 9.97 -30.63 -1.58
C SER A 310 10.06 -29.11 -1.76
N LEU A 311 9.22 -28.53 -2.62
CA LEU A 311 9.06 -27.09 -2.84
C LEU A 311 8.14 -26.43 -1.79
N LEU A 312 7.55 -27.18 -0.86
CA LEU A 312 6.67 -26.61 0.17
C LEU A 312 7.50 -25.80 1.20
N PRO A 313 7.16 -24.53 1.45
CA PRO A 313 7.82 -23.76 2.51
C PRO A 313 7.59 -24.38 3.89
N VAL A 314 8.60 -24.31 4.76
CA VAL A 314 8.58 -24.91 6.10
C VAL A 314 7.40 -24.44 6.96
N GLU A 315 6.91 -23.23 6.73
CA GLU A 315 5.85 -22.61 7.52
C GLU A 315 4.49 -23.26 7.30
N PHE A 316 4.19 -23.69 6.06
CA PHE A 316 2.97 -24.46 5.77
C PHE A 316 2.96 -25.77 6.55
N ALA A 317 4.09 -26.48 6.57
CA ALA A 317 4.24 -27.70 7.35
C ALA A 317 4.16 -27.45 8.86
N GLY A 318 4.79 -26.37 9.35
CA GLY A 318 4.82 -26.01 10.76
C GLY A 318 3.47 -25.56 11.34
N THR A 319 2.60 -25.00 10.51
CA THR A 319 1.27 -24.51 10.91
C THR A 319 0.12 -25.43 10.48
N SER A 320 0.41 -26.50 9.73
CA SER A 320 -0.61 -27.34 9.08
C SER A 320 -1.54 -26.53 8.17
N CYS A 321 -1.04 -25.42 7.61
CA CYS A 321 -1.80 -24.58 6.70
C CYS A 321 -2.10 -25.37 5.41
N PRO A 322 -3.36 -25.46 4.96
CA PRO A 322 -3.69 -26.08 3.69
C PRO A 322 -3.14 -25.24 2.53
N LEU A 323 -2.64 -25.92 1.50
CA LEU A 323 -2.29 -25.27 0.24
C LEU A 323 -3.55 -25.14 -0.61
N THR A 324 -3.99 -23.92 -0.88
CA THR A 324 -5.19 -23.63 -1.68
C THR A 324 -4.85 -22.62 -2.77
N TYR A 325 -5.58 -22.71 -3.89
CA TYR A 325 -5.45 -21.74 -4.97
C TYR A 325 -5.87 -20.35 -4.53
N TRP A 326 -5.29 -19.36 -5.19
CA TRP A 326 -5.62 -17.95 -5.09
C TRP A 326 -6.62 -17.55 -6.17
N ASP A 327 -7.42 -16.54 -5.89
CA ASP A 327 -8.28 -15.86 -6.86
C ASP A 327 -8.04 -14.35 -6.88
N GLU A 328 -8.81 -13.63 -7.70
CA GLU A 328 -8.67 -12.18 -7.84
C GLU A 328 -9.16 -11.42 -6.60
N LEU A 329 -10.13 -11.97 -5.86
CA LEU A 329 -10.67 -11.35 -4.65
C LEU A 329 -9.61 -11.27 -3.57
N ASP A 330 -8.75 -12.28 -3.44
CA ASP A 330 -7.60 -12.28 -2.54
C ASP A 330 -6.68 -11.08 -2.77
N ILE A 331 -6.40 -10.74 -4.04
CA ILE A 331 -5.54 -9.60 -4.41
C ILE A 331 -6.20 -8.27 -4.04
N LEU A 332 -7.50 -8.13 -4.29
CA LEU A 332 -8.25 -6.92 -3.97
C LEU A 332 -8.41 -6.73 -2.46
N ALA A 333 -8.73 -7.80 -1.72
CA ALA A 333 -8.87 -7.79 -0.27
C ALA A 333 -7.55 -7.39 0.40
N TRP A 334 -6.43 -7.98 -0.05
CA TRP A 334 -5.10 -7.62 0.43
C TRP A 334 -4.73 -6.18 0.02
N GLY A 335 -4.96 -5.77 -1.23
CA GLY A 335 -4.68 -4.42 -1.70
C GLY A 335 -5.42 -3.34 -0.89
N ALA A 336 -6.68 -3.58 -0.53
CA ALA A 336 -7.43 -2.68 0.34
C ALA A 336 -6.90 -2.68 1.78
N THR A 337 -6.68 -3.86 2.33
CA THR A 337 -6.07 -4.06 3.65
C THR A 337 -4.72 -3.33 3.77
N MET A 338 -3.90 -3.39 2.73
CA MET A 338 -2.59 -2.76 2.72
C MET A 338 -2.66 -1.23 2.57
N GLN A 339 -3.61 -0.70 1.80
CA GLN A 339 -3.84 0.75 1.75
C GLN A 339 -4.26 1.30 3.12
N ARG A 340 -5.11 0.57 3.85
CA ARG A 340 -5.49 0.95 5.24
C ARG A 340 -4.33 0.86 6.21
N ASN A 341 -3.42 -0.10 6.06
CA ASN A 341 -2.17 -0.11 6.81
C ASN A 341 -1.33 1.15 6.59
N PHE A 342 -1.51 1.84 5.47
CA PHE A 342 -0.76 3.02 5.07
C PHE A 342 -1.54 4.31 5.10
N ASP A 343 -2.80 4.25 5.52
CA ASP A 343 -3.60 5.39 5.93
C ASP A 343 -3.60 5.43 7.47
N PRO A 344 -3.02 6.48 8.09
CA PRO A 344 -2.97 6.61 9.54
C PRO A 344 -4.31 6.43 10.25
N GLU A 345 -5.44 6.71 9.60
CA GLU A 345 -6.77 6.53 10.21
C GLU A 345 -7.50 5.27 9.73
N GLY A 346 -7.07 4.66 8.61
CA GLY A 346 -7.77 3.55 7.94
C GLY A 346 -7.88 2.24 8.72
N ARG A 347 -7.07 2.04 9.77
CA ARG A 347 -7.07 0.86 10.65
C ARG A 347 -7.72 1.10 12.02
N GLY A 348 -8.35 2.26 12.22
CA GLY A 348 -9.07 2.58 13.45
C GLY A 348 -8.12 2.92 14.59
N LEU A 349 -7.61 4.15 14.58
CA LEU A 349 -7.07 4.74 15.81
C LEU A 349 -8.20 5.35 16.64
N THR A 350 -8.03 5.34 17.95
CA THR A 350 -9.04 5.72 18.94
C THR A 350 -9.16 7.22 19.15
N GLY A 351 -8.44 8.05 18.39
CA GLY A 351 -8.19 9.44 18.79
C GLY A 351 -9.45 10.31 18.99
N GLN A 352 -10.49 10.21 18.17
CA GLN A 352 -11.75 10.93 18.48
C GLN A 352 -12.38 10.47 19.82
N ILE A 353 -12.29 9.19 20.14
CA ILE A 353 -12.78 8.61 21.41
C ILE A 353 -11.86 9.01 22.58
N ASP A 354 -10.55 9.07 22.37
CA ASP A 354 -9.60 9.56 23.37
C ASP A 354 -9.79 11.05 23.66
N ASN A 355 -10.03 11.85 22.62
CA ASN A 355 -10.40 13.26 22.75
C ASN A 355 -11.66 13.40 23.60
N MET A 356 -12.65 12.53 23.36
CA MET A 356 -13.87 12.49 24.14
C MET A 356 -13.56 12.22 25.63
N SER A 357 -12.77 11.18 25.93
CA SER A 357 -12.32 10.90 27.29
C SER A 357 -11.56 12.07 27.93
N LEU A 358 -10.64 12.70 27.19
CA LEU A 358 -9.86 13.85 27.66
C LEU A 358 -10.76 15.05 27.98
N TRP A 359 -11.69 15.38 27.09
CA TRP A 359 -12.62 16.49 27.31
C TRP A 359 -13.50 16.27 28.54
N ALA A 360 -14.00 15.05 28.75
CA ALA A 360 -14.81 14.71 29.93
C ALA A 360 -14.04 14.90 31.25
N GLU A 361 -12.76 14.50 31.30
CA GLU A 361 -11.90 14.71 32.48
C GLU A 361 -11.62 16.20 32.71
N LEU A 362 -11.21 16.93 31.66
CA LEU A 362 -10.88 18.35 31.76
C LEU A 362 -12.08 19.21 32.16
N GLU A 363 -13.26 18.93 31.59
CA GLU A 363 -14.50 19.62 31.98
C GLU A 363 -14.85 19.35 33.44
N THR A 364 -14.68 18.12 33.91
CA THR A 364 -14.98 17.72 35.30
C THR A 364 -14.04 18.38 36.30
N ASN A 365 -12.75 18.45 35.99
CA ASN A 365 -11.72 18.92 36.92
C ASN A 365 -11.54 20.45 36.93
N TYR A 366 -11.64 21.09 35.75
CA TYR A 366 -11.34 22.53 35.58
C TYR A 366 -12.55 23.37 35.17
N GLY A 367 -13.68 22.73 34.88
CA GLY A 367 -14.88 23.40 34.37
C GLY A 367 -14.76 23.79 32.90
N THR A 368 -15.90 24.11 32.28
CA THR A 368 -16.02 24.23 30.82
C THR A 368 -15.04 25.22 30.16
N LEU A 369 -14.84 26.42 30.71
CA LEU A 369 -14.02 27.44 30.03
C LEU A 369 -12.52 27.13 30.13
N GLN A 370 -12.03 26.78 31.32
CA GLN A 370 -10.61 26.50 31.53
C GLN A 370 -10.24 25.15 30.93
N GLY A 371 -11.05 24.11 31.17
CA GLY A 371 -10.85 22.79 30.58
C GLY A 371 -10.88 22.83 29.05
N TRP A 372 -11.73 23.67 28.44
CA TRP A 372 -11.74 23.82 26.98
C TRP A 372 -10.49 24.54 26.47
N GLY A 373 -9.99 25.53 27.21
CA GLY A 373 -8.69 26.14 26.93
C GLY A 373 -7.54 25.11 26.96
N MET A 374 -7.52 24.24 27.97
CA MET A 374 -6.54 23.15 28.07
C MET A 374 -6.69 22.15 26.91
N PHE A 375 -7.93 21.80 26.55
CA PHE A 375 -8.20 20.93 25.40
C PHE A 375 -7.72 21.55 24.07
N GLU A 376 -7.96 22.84 23.85
CA GLU A 376 -7.47 23.58 22.69
C GLU A 376 -5.94 23.58 22.60
N ASP A 377 -5.26 23.73 23.74
CA ASP A 377 -3.79 23.67 23.80
C ASP A 377 -3.28 22.26 23.46
N LEU A 378 -3.99 21.21 23.87
CA LEU A 378 -3.59 19.83 23.63
C LEU A 378 -4.04 19.27 22.27
N ARG A 379 -5.05 19.88 21.63
CA ARG A 379 -5.70 19.39 20.41
C ARG A 379 -5.92 20.51 19.41
N TRP A 380 -4.86 21.26 19.13
CA TRP A 380 -4.89 22.32 18.12
C TRP A 380 -5.21 21.75 16.73
N VAL A 381 -5.99 22.49 15.96
CA VAL A 381 -6.43 22.06 14.63
C VAL A 381 -5.30 22.19 13.61
N ASN A 382 -4.59 23.32 13.64
CA ASN A 382 -3.58 23.66 12.65
C ASN A 382 -2.47 24.47 13.31
N ASP A 383 -1.22 24.05 13.09
CA ASP A 383 -0.05 24.81 13.51
C ASP A 383 0.69 25.41 12.31
N PRO A 384 0.76 26.75 12.18
CA PRO A 384 1.54 27.43 11.16
C PRO A 384 3.07 27.32 11.33
N ASP A 385 3.57 27.00 12.53
CA ASP A 385 5.00 26.88 12.82
C ASP A 385 5.55 25.49 12.42
N ALA A 386 4.67 24.54 12.07
CA ALA A 386 5.07 23.21 11.66
C ALA A 386 5.78 23.20 10.28
N LEU A 387 6.87 22.44 10.18
CA LEU A 387 7.62 22.27 8.92
C LEU A 387 6.75 21.60 7.84
N THR A 388 6.77 22.16 6.63
CA THR A 388 5.91 21.75 5.51
C THR A 388 6.70 21.25 4.29
N TYR A 389 6.12 20.35 3.50
CA TYR A 389 6.68 19.96 2.19
C TYR A 389 6.66 21.11 1.20
N ILE A 390 5.51 21.79 1.10
CA ILE A 390 5.33 22.96 0.25
C ILE A 390 5.64 24.20 1.10
N PRO A 391 6.71 24.94 0.81
CA PRO A 391 7.09 26.11 1.60
C PRO A 391 5.97 27.13 1.65
N ALA A 392 5.75 27.70 2.83
CA ALA A 392 4.84 28.82 2.97
C ALA A 392 5.38 30.05 2.21
N PRO A 393 4.55 30.81 1.48
CA PRO A 393 4.95 32.13 1.02
C PRO A 393 5.26 32.99 2.25
N VAL A 394 6.42 33.66 2.24
CA VAL A 394 6.85 34.51 3.35
C VAL A 394 5.77 35.57 3.63
N VAL A 395 5.35 35.71 4.91
CA VAL A 395 4.57 36.82 5.57
C VAL A 395 3.06 36.53 5.84
N PRO A 396 2.44 36.95 6.98
CA PRO A 396 2.92 37.09 8.37
C PRO A 396 1.90 36.73 9.51
N ALA A 397 2.43 36.74 10.74
CA ALA A 397 1.84 37.18 12.02
C ALA A 397 0.60 36.46 12.59
N ALA A 398 0.83 35.97 13.82
CA ALA A 398 -0.12 35.57 14.86
C ALA A 398 -1.60 35.78 14.52
N SER A 399 -2.32 34.66 14.37
CA SER A 399 -3.77 34.69 14.47
C SER A 399 -4.13 35.28 15.84
N THR A 400 -5.01 36.27 15.87
CA THR A 400 -5.53 36.77 17.15
C THR A 400 -6.38 35.66 17.75
N LYS A 401 -5.92 35.10 18.87
CA LYS A 401 -6.64 34.09 19.62
C LYS A 401 -8.08 34.54 19.89
N SER A 402 -9.05 33.89 19.25
CA SER A 402 -10.45 34.01 19.68
C SER A 402 -10.59 33.35 21.04
N ALA A 403 -11.42 33.91 21.91
CA ALA A 403 -11.73 33.25 23.17
C ALA A 403 -12.31 31.86 22.86
N PRO A 404 -11.87 30.80 23.57
CA PRO A 404 -12.37 29.45 23.33
C PRO A 404 -13.90 29.42 23.48
N GLU A 405 -14.63 29.08 22.41
CA GLU A 405 -16.07 28.80 22.44
C GLU A 405 -16.25 27.29 22.61
N SER A 406 -16.78 26.86 23.76
CA SER A 406 -16.99 25.43 24.05
C SER A 406 -18.01 24.80 23.09
N PRO A 407 -17.81 23.54 22.66
CA PRO A 407 -18.72 22.82 21.76
C PRO A 407 -20.06 22.48 22.43
N GLY A 408 -20.16 22.60 23.75
CA GLY A 408 -21.29 22.12 24.55
C GLY A 408 -20.85 21.07 25.58
N TYR A 409 -21.82 20.53 26.32
CA TYR A 409 -21.61 19.45 27.30
C TYR A 409 -21.56 18.10 26.58
N MET A 410 -20.66 17.22 27.02
CA MET A 410 -20.61 15.84 26.53
C MET A 410 -21.73 15.00 27.13
N ASP A 411 -22.53 14.32 26.30
CA ASP A 411 -23.63 13.48 26.79
C ASP A 411 -23.15 12.07 27.19
N MET A 412 -22.08 12.00 28.01
CA MET A 412 -21.52 10.76 28.54
C MET A 412 -20.88 10.99 29.91
N ASP A 413 -21.01 10.00 30.79
CA ASP A 413 -20.29 9.98 32.06
C ASP A 413 -18.76 9.88 31.84
N PRO A 414 -17.92 10.66 32.53
CA PRO A 414 -16.47 10.64 32.33
C PRO A 414 -15.82 9.27 32.54
N ASP A 415 -16.24 8.50 33.56
CA ASP A 415 -15.68 7.17 33.82
C ASP A 415 -16.06 6.20 32.69
N ALA A 416 -17.29 6.33 32.15
CA ALA A 416 -17.72 5.55 31.01
C ALA A 416 -16.95 5.91 29.72
N ALA A 417 -16.71 7.20 29.47
CA ALA A 417 -15.91 7.66 28.33
C ALA A 417 -14.47 7.12 28.41
N ALA A 418 -13.86 7.17 29.59
CA ALA A 418 -12.53 6.60 29.84
C ALA A 418 -12.48 5.09 29.64
N ALA A 419 -13.48 4.35 30.15
CA ALA A 419 -13.56 2.90 30.00
C ALA A 419 -13.73 2.48 28.53
N LEU A 420 -14.54 3.22 27.75
CA LEU A 420 -14.69 2.98 26.31
C LEU A 420 -13.37 3.22 25.56
N ALA A 421 -12.73 4.37 25.80
CA ALA A 421 -11.45 4.71 25.18
C ALA A 421 -10.38 3.64 25.49
N GLN A 422 -10.27 3.22 26.74
CA GLN A 422 -9.36 2.15 27.16
C GLN A 422 -9.66 0.84 26.46
N SER A 423 -10.92 0.39 26.42
CA SER A 423 -11.31 -0.87 25.77
C SER A 423 -10.98 -0.88 24.27
N MET A 424 -11.15 0.26 23.58
CA MET A 424 -10.79 0.35 22.17
C MET A 424 -9.26 0.32 21.96
N ARG A 425 -8.49 0.98 22.82
CA ARG A 425 -7.01 0.92 22.79
C ARG A 425 -6.49 -0.49 23.04
N GLU A 426 -6.98 -1.16 24.08
CA GLU A 426 -6.57 -2.53 24.42
C GLU A 426 -6.82 -3.51 23.26
N ARG A 427 -7.98 -3.39 22.58
CA ARG A 427 -8.28 -4.20 21.38
C ARG A 427 -7.30 -3.91 20.24
N GLN A 428 -6.97 -2.65 20.00
CA GLN A 428 -5.99 -2.28 18.98
C GLN A 428 -4.58 -2.80 19.32
N GLU A 429 -4.15 -2.65 20.57
CA GLU A 429 -2.85 -3.15 21.06
C GLU A 429 -2.76 -4.66 20.95
N ASN A 430 -3.80 -5.39 21.36
CA ASN A 430 -3.87 -6.84 21.23
C ASN A 430 -3.77 -7.28 19.76
N ASN A 431 -4.48 -6.59 18.85
CA ASN A 431 -4.39 -6.88 17.42
C ASN A 431 -2.97 -6.68 16.89
N ILE A 432 -2.32 -5.58 17.26
CA ILE A 432 -0.93 -5.30 16.87
C ILE A 432 0.02 -6.38 17.38
N GLU A 433 -0.08 -6.76 18.66
CA GLU A 433 0.79 -7.77 19.26
C GLU A 433 0.55 -9.17 18.66
N ASN A 434 -0.70 -9.54 18.39
CA ASN A 434 -1.04 -10.78 17.67
C ASN A 434 -0.43 -10.79 16.27
N LEU A 435 -0.60 -9.72 15.48
CA LEU A 435 -0.01 -9.63 14.14
C LEU A 435 1.53 -9.66 14.17
N LYS A 436 2.18 -9.05 15.18
CA LYS A 436 3.64 -9.14 15.36
C LYS A 436 4.08 -10.57 15.64
N ALA A 437 3.34 -11.30 16.47
CA ALA A 437 3.68 -12.67 16.87
C ALA A 437 3.75 -13.64 15.68
N ILE A 438 3.02 -13.37 14.60
CA ILE A 438 3.02 -14.16 13.36
C ILE A 438 3.73 -13.48 12.18
N ASN A 439 4.43 -12.37 12.44
CA ASN A 439 5.13 -11.59 11.41
C ASN A 439 4.21 -11.07 10.28
N ALA A 440 2.96 -10.75 10.62
CA ALA A 440 1.95 -10.16 9.73
C ALA A 440 1.77 -8.64 9.96
N TYR A 441 2.33 -8.10 11.05
CA TYR A 441 2.22 -6.68 11.36
C TYR A 441 3.02 -5.84 10.37
N VAL A 442 2.34 -4.88 9.76
CA VAL A 442 2.93 -3.89 8.86
C VAL A 442 3.14 -2.60 9.64
N LYS A 443 4.40 -2.19 9.80
CA LYS A 443 4.72 -0.91 10.45
C LYS A 443 4.64 0.24 9.44
N MET A 444 4.23 1.40 9.92
CA MET A 444 4.22 2.66 9.17
C MET A 444 5.41 3.56 9.53
N GLY A 445 5.85 4.37 8.56
CA GLY A 445 6.88 5.39 8.69
C GLY A 445 7.71 5.45 7.42
N SER A 446 8.16 6.65 7.02
CA SER A 446 9.01 6.83 5.85
C SER A 446 9.69 8.19 5.88
N TYR A 447 10.88 8.28 5.29
CA TYR A 447 11.46 9.55 4.87
C TYR A 447 11.82 9.50 3.39
N ALA A 448 11.83 10.66 2.75
CA ALA A 448 12.32 10.80 1.39
C ALA A 448 12.61 12.27 1.08
N TRP A 449 13.44 12.49 0.07
CA TRP A 449 13.74 13.81 -0.45
C TRP A 449 14.04 13.73 -1.94
N VAL A 450 13.83 14.86 -2.61
CA VAL A 450 14.25 15.09 -3.98
C VAL A 450 14.95 16.44 -4.06
N VAL A 451 16.08 16.48 -4.74
CA VAL A 451 16.95 17.66 -4.87
C VAL A 451 17.03 18.03 -6.35
N ASP A 452 16.81 19.30 -6.65
CA ASP A 452 16.92 19.85 -8.01
C ASP A 452 18.38 19.90 -8.48
N GLY A 453 18.59 19.82 -9.79
CA GLY A 453 19.92 19.87 -10.40
C GLY A 453 20.71 21.14 -10.08
N THR A 454 20.08 22.26 -9.72
CA THR A 454 20.81 23.47 -9.33
C THR A 454 21.53 23.36 -7.99
N LYS A 455 21.15 22.38 -7.15
CA LYS A 455 21.77 22.12 -5.85
C LYS A 455 22.77 20.96 -5.88
N THR A 456 22.91 20.25 -7.00
CA THR A 456 23.80 19.07 -7.12
C THR A 456 25.06 19.37 -7.93
N GLU A 457 26.17 18.70 -7.60
CA GLU A 457 27.45 18.84 -8.31
C GLU A 457 27.32 18.49 -9.80
N SER A 458 26.52 17.47 -10.11
CA SER A 458 26.35 16.97 -11.48
C SER A 458 25.42 17.81 -12.35
N GLY A 459 24.60 18.69 -11.75
CA GLY A 459 23.53 19.40 -12.44
C GLY A 459 22.27 18.58 -12.69
N ASN A 460 22.21 17.34 -12.19
CA ASN A 460 21.09 16.41 -12.36
C ASN A 460 20.23 16.36 -11.09
N PRO A 461 18.90 16.21 -11.20
CA PRO A 461 18.07 15.94 -10.03
C PRO A 461 18.37 14.56 -9.43
N ILE A 462 18.32 14.48 -8.10
CA ILE A 462 18.55 13.26 -7.32
C ILE A 462 17.39 13.05 -6.35
N ILE A 463 16.84 11.85 -6.33
CA ILE A 463 15.75 11.45 -5.41
C ILE A 463 16.19 10.28 -4.54
N TYR A 464 15.83 10.33 -3.26
CA TYR A 464 16.01 9.25 -2.30
C TYR A 464 14.67 8.83 -1.72
N SER A 465 14.41 7.53 -1.60
CA SER A 465 13.26 6.94 -0.92
C SER A 465 13.69 5.99 0.19
N GLY A 466 13.17 6.19 1.40
CA GLY A 466 13.47 5.40 2.60
C GLY A 466 12.23 5.05 3.43
N PRO A 467 11.34 4.16 2.95
CA PRO A 467 10.25 3.65 3.79
C PRO A 467 10.79 2.86 4.99
N GLN A 468 10.05 2.88 6.09
CA GLN A 468 10.39 2.31 7.41
C GLN A 468 9.32 1.30 7.85
N MET A 469 9.15 0.24 7.08
CA MET A 469 8.04 -0.72 7.18
C MET A 469 8.22 -1.84 8.24
N GLY A 470 9.18 -1.68 9.14
CA GLY A 470 9.59 -2.72 10.10
C GLY A 470 10.52 -3.79 9.51
N PHE A 471 11.10 -4.60 10.38
CA PHE A 471 12.13 -5.60 10.05
C PHE A 471 11.57 -7.02 10.11
N SER A 472 10.49 -7.25 9.37
CA SER A 472 9.84 -8.57 9.28
C SER A 472 10.77 -9.59 8.62
N VAL A 473 10.50 -10.88 8.86
CA VAL A 473 11.28 -12.01 8.30
C VAL A 473 10.38 -12.94 7.48
N PRO A 474 10.41 -12.87 6.14
CA PRO A 474 11.22 -11.98 5.31
C PRO A 474 10.73 -10.53 5.35
N SER A 475 11.53 -9.58 4.82
CA SER A 475 11.16 -8.16 4.73
C SER A 475 9.82 -8.01 3.98
N ILE A 476 8.96 -7.06 4.31
CA ILE A 476 7.67 -6.88 3.60
C ILE A 476 7.80 -6.39 2.15
N ILE A 477 9.03 -6.11 1.72
CA ILE A 477 9.30 -5.64 0.37
C ILE A 477 10.14 -6.65 -0.41
N GLY A 478 10.05 -6.56 -1.73
CA GLY A 478 10.99 -7.15 -2.67
C GLY A 478 11.31 -6.15 -3.78
N GLU A 479 12.24 -6.49 -4.66
CA GLU A 479 12.52 -5.70 -5.86
C GLU A 479 12.20 -6.50 -7.11
N ALA A 480 11.77 -5.81 -8.17
CA ALA A 480 11.59 -6.41 -9.48
C ALA A 480 11.95 -5.41 -10.59
N SER A 481 12.22 -5.97 -11.77
CA SER A 481 12.46 -5.23 -12.99
C SER A 481 11.61 -5.80 -14.12
N MET A 482 10.89 -4.94 -14.85
CA MET A 482 9.93 -5.36 -15.88
C MET A 482 10.08 -4.53 -17.15
N LYS A 483 10.22 -5.20 -18.30
CA LYS A 483 10.29 -4.58 -19.63
C LYS A 483 9.50 -5.37 -20.66
N GLY A 484 8.48 -4.75 -21.27
CA GLY A 484 7.56 -5.41 -22.22
C GLY A 484 6.12 -4.99 -21.97
N ALA A 485 5.22 -5.22 -22.92
CA ALA A 485 3.80 -4.84 -22.80
C ALA A 485 3.55 -3.35 -22.41
N GLY A 486 4.44 -2.44 -22.85
CA GLY A 486 4.41 -1.03 -22.48
C GLY A 486 5.06 -0.67 -21.13
N LEU A 487 5.47 -1.67 -20.33
CA LEU A 487 6.22 -1.47 -19.10
C LEU A 487 7.71 -1.27 -19.40
N ASN A 488 8.33 -0.37 -18.65
CA ASN A 488 9.77 -0.28 -18.47
C ASN A 488 10.02 0.33 -17.09
N VAL A 489 9.93 -0.51 -16.06
CA VAL A 489 9.88 -0.08 -14.66
C VAL A 489 10.74 -0.98 -13.80
N SER A 490 11.37 -0.42 -12.77
CA SER A 490 12.14 -1.18 -11.78
C SER A 490 12.08 -0.51 -10.42
N GLY A 491 11.97 -1.30 -9.36
CA GLY A 491 11.81 -0.76 -8.01
C GLY A 491 11.33 -1.79 -7.02
N MET A 492 10.85 -1.27 -5.90
CA MET A 492 10.21 -1.99 -4.82
C MET A 492 8.80 -2.43 -5.19
N TYR A 493 8.48 -3.70 -4.98
CA TYR A 493 7.12 -4.21 -4.92
C TYR A 493 6.79 -4.67 -3.49
N VAL A 494 5.50 -4.76 -3.19
CA VAL A 494 4.98 -5.41 -1.98
C VAL A 494 4.36 -6.75 -2.39
N PRO A 495 4.76 -7.89 -1.80
CA PRO A 495 4.18 -9.19 -2.13
C PRO A 495 2.64 -9.17 -2.03
N GLY A 496 1.96 -9.70 -3.05
CA GLY A 496 0.50 -9.64 -3.16
C GLY A 496 -0.06 -8.38 -3.83
N ILE A 497 0.76 -7.36 -4.13
CA ILE A 497 0.35 -6.17 -4.90
C ILE A 497 1.00 -6.22 -6.29
N PRO A 498 0.22 -6.32 -7.38
CA PRO A 498 0.77 -6.30 -8.74
C PRO A 498 1.31 -4.92 -9.13
N GLY A 499 2.64 -4.80 -9.26
CA GLY A 499 3.30 -3.61 -9.82
C GLY A 499 4.44 -3.08 -8.94
N ILE A 500 5.04 -1.97 -9.36
CA ILE A 500 6.11 -1.30 -8.61
C ILE A 500 5.51 -0.16 -7.79
N VAL A 501 5.69 -0.20 -6.47
CA VAL A 501 5.10 0.77 -5.54
C VAL A 501 6.01 1.99 -5.36
N ILE A 502 7.31 1.75 -5.24
CA ILE A 502 8.36 2.79 -5.22
C ILE A 502 9.37 2.41 -6.27
N GLY A 503 9.70 3.30 -7.19
CA GLY A 503 10.62 2.91 -8.24
C GLY A 503 10.89 3.98 -9.26
N ARG A 504 11.22 3.50 -10.47
CA ARG A 504 11.68 4.32 -11.57
C ARG A 504 11.33 3.74 -12.92
N THR A 505 11.22 4.62 -13.90
CA THR A 505 11.16 4.35 -15.34
C THR A 505 12.35 5.03 -16.04
N PRO A 506 12.55 4.84 -17.36
CA PRO A 506 13.47 5.68 -18.12
C PRO A 506 13.16 7.19 -18.07
N HIS A 507 11.92 7.56 -17.72
CA HIS A 507 11.48 8.95 -17.67
C HIS A 507 11.66 9.56 -16.27
N HIS A 508 11.14 8.90 -15.22
CA HIS A 508 11.00 9.46 -13.87
C HIS A 508 11.21 8.42 -12.76
N ALA A 509 11.50 8.89 -11.56
CA ALA A 509 11.44 8.12 -10.32
C ALA A 509 10.58 8.81 -9.27
N TRP A 510 10.11 8.04 -8.31
CA TRP A 510 9.26 8.53 -7.24
C TRP A 510 9.53 7.83 -5.92
N SER A 511 9.23 8.55 -4.84
CA SER A 511 9.21 8.04 -3.47
C SER A 511 7.79 8.03 -2.91
N MET A 512 7.62 7.39 -1.75
CA MET A 512 6.37 7.42 -0.98
C MET A 512 6.66 7.61 0.49
N GLN A 513 5.95 8.53 1.14
CA GLN A 513 5.95 8.68 2.59
C GLN A 513 4.54 8.79 3.15
N VAL A 514 4.29 8.20 4.31
CA VAL A 514 2.99 8.30 4.98
C VAL A 514 2.63 9.75 5.22
N GLY A 515 1.44 10.14 4.76
CA GLY A 515 0.88 11.46 5.00
C GLY A 515 -0.29 11.39 5.96
N HIS A 516 -0.29 12.29 6.94
CA HIS A 516 -1.22 12.27 8.07
C HIS A 516 -2.46 13.09 7.77
N ALA A 517 -3.35 12.49 6.99
CA ALA A 517 -4.63 13.07 6.59
C ALA A 517 -5.77 12.68 7.56
N HIS A 518 -6.80 13.53 7.63
CA HIS A 518 -8.05 13.24 8.35
C HIS A 518 -9.09 12.65 7.38
N THR A 519 -9.15 11.33 7.28
CA THR A 519 -9.87 10.51 6.27
C THR A 519 -11.02 9.69 6.87
N LEU A 520 -11.08 9.55 8.19
CA LEU A 520 -12.07 8.76 8.92
C LEU A 520 -12.71 9.57 10.05
N ASP A 521 -14.03 9.45 10.18
CA ASP A 521 -14.79 9.98 11.31
C ASP A 521 -15.63 8.87 11.95
N TYR A 522 -15.74 8.90 13.28
CA TYR A 522 -16.67 8.09 14.04
C TYR A 522 -18.03 8.77 14.12
N TYR A 523 -19.10 7.98 13.98
CA TYR A 523 -20.49 8.44 14.09
C TYR A 523 -21.18 7.72 15.24
N TRP A 524 -21.81 8.49 16.11
CA TRP A 524 -22.61 7.98 17.21
C TRP A 524 -24.03 7.68 16.72
N ASP A 525 -24.22 6.48 16.18
CA ASP A 525 -25.45 6.10 15.50
C ASP A 525 -26.54 5.56 16.45
N SER A 526 -27.78 5.55 15.96
CA SER A 526 -28.91 4.96 16.67
C SER A 526 -29.13 3.51 16.25
N ALA A 527 -29.65 2.70 17.18
CA ALA A 527 -30.07 1.32 16.90
C ALA A 527 -31.13 1.21 15.79
N CYS A 528 -31.84 2.29 15.46
CA CYS A 528 -32.80 2.31 14.35
C CYS A 528 -32.18 2.41 12.95
N ASP A 529 -30.91 2.81 12.86
CA ASP A 529 -30.20 3.04 11.60
C ASP A 529 -29.37 1.82 11.17
N ILE A 530 -29.37 0.79 12.00
CA ILE A 530 -28.60 -0.44 11.82
C ILE A 530 -29.27 -1.34 10.79
N VAL A 531 -28.46 -1.80 9.83
CA VAL A 531 -28.82 -2.81 8.85
C VAL A 531 -27.93 -4.04 8.99
N MET A 532 -28.54 -5.22 8.87
CA MET A 532 -27.78 -6.47 8.77
C MET A 532 -26.95 -6.41 7.48
N SER A 533 -25.64 -6.63 7.59
CA SER A 533 -24.72 -6.70 6.46
C SER A 533 -24.60 -8.14 5.96
N ARG A 534 -24.04 -9.03 6.77
CA ARG A 534 -23.83 -10.45 6.43
C ARG A 534 -23.71 -11.34 7.67
N THR A 535 -23.88 -12.64 7.49
CA THR A 535 -23.44 -13.65 8.46
C THR A 535 -22.11 -14.21 8.01
N VAL A 536 -21.17 -14.37 8.95
CA VAL A 536 -19.83 -14.91 8.70
C VAL A 536 -19.56 -16.08 9.64
N THR A 537 -18.74 -17.01 9.18
CA THR A 537 -18.25 -18.15 9.96
C THR A 537 -16.74 -18.01 10.13
N ILE A 538 -16.26 -17.98 11.38
CA ILE A 538 -14.85 -18.01 11.71
C ILE A 538 -14.50 -19.44 12.12
N ASN A 539 -13.64 -20.09 11.33
CA ASN A 539 -13.08 -21.39 11.68
C ASN A 539 -11.98 -21.19 12.74
N VAL A 540 -11.92 -22.05 13.75
CA VAL A 540 -11.00 -21.87 14.89
C VAL A 540 -10.19 -23.14 15.14
N ALA A 541 -8.86 -23.04 15.12
CA ALA A 541 -7.98 -24.16 15.43
C ALA A 541 -8.26 -24.68 16.86
N GLY A 542 -8.61 -25.96 16.97
CA GLY A 542 -8.88 -26.61 18.25
C GLY A 542 -10.24 -26.31 18.89
N ASP A 543 -11.13 -25.60 18.19
CA ASP A 543 -12.51 -25.32 18.63
C ASP A 543 -13.53 -25.54 17.50
N CYS A 544 -14.82 -25.43 17.79
CA CYS A 544 -15.88 -25.43 16.79
C CYS A 544 -15.93 -24.07 16.05
N PRO A 545 -16.39 -24.02 14.78
CA PRO A 545 -16.56 -22.75 14.08
C PRO A 545 -17.52 -21.82 14.82
N HIS A 546 -17.20 -20.53 14.85
CA HIS A 546 -18.03 -19.48 15.46
C HIS A 546 -18.81 -18.73 14.38
N GLU A 547 -20.11 -18.53 14.60
CA GLU A 547 -20.96 -17.75 13.69
C GLU A 547 -21.23 -16.36 14.25
N TYR A 548 -21.04 -15.33 13.42
CA TYR A 548 -21.32 -13.94 13.76
C TYR A 548 -22.23 -13.30 12.73
N THR A 549 -23.12 -12.41 13.17
CA THR A 549 -23.85 -11.52 12.26
C THR A 549 -23.25 -10.13 12.35
N LEU A 550 -22.84 -9.60 11.21
CA LEU A 550 -22.21 -8.30 11.08
C LEU A 550 -23.24 -7.27 10.63
N TYR A 551 -23.10 -6.05 11.13
CA TYR A 551 -24.03 -4.96 10.94
C TYR A 551 -23.30 -3.70 10.49
N ARG A 552 -24.01 -2.86 9.73
CA ARG A 552 -23.53 -1.55 9.25
C ARG A 552 -24.63 -0.50 9.46
N THR A 553 -24.26 0.77 9.38
CA THR A 553 -25.19 1.91 9.25
C THR A 553 -24.98 2.57 7.88
N GLU A 554 -25.60 3.72 7.62
CA GLU A 554 -25.31 4.48 6.40
C GLU A 554 -23.88 5.06 6.37
N HIS A 555 -23.26 5.22 7.55
CA HIS A 555 -21.88 5.71 7.69
C HIS A 555 -20.85 4.62 7.43
N GLY A 556 -21.13 3.39 7.87
CA GLY A 556 -20.26 2.24 7.60
C GLY A 556 -20.32 1.15 8.68
N PRO A 557 -19.23 0.41 8.91
CA PRO A 557 -19.20 -0.70 9.86
C PRO A 557 -19.34 -0.24 11.31
N ILE A 558 -20.06 -1.02 12.10
CA ILE A 558 -20.19 -0.81 13.55
C ILE A 558 -18.96 -1.37 14.24
N VAL A 559 -18.18 -0.50 14.87
CA VAL A 559 -16.91 -0.83 15.55
C VAL A 559 -17.03 -0.82 17.08
N ASN A 560 -18.15 -0.31 17.61
CA ASN A 560 -18.51 -0.48 19.01
C ASN A 560 -20.04 -0.60 19.20
N PRO A 561 -20.53 -1.53 20.04
CA PRO A 561 -19.80 -2.72 20.51
C PRO A 561 -19.43 -3.65 19.35
N MET A 562 -18.37 -4.44 19.50
CA MET A 562 -17.92 -5.41 18.49
C MET A 562 -17.73 -6.79 19.15
N PRO A 563 -18.50 -7.83 18.78
CA PRO A 563 -19.61 -7.79 17.83
C PRO A 563 -20.82 -7.03 18.39
N PHE A 564 -21.57 -6.37 17.51
CA PHE A 564 -22.88 -5.82 17.83
C PHE A 564 -23.95 -6.92 17.76
N ASP A 565 -24.78 -7.03 18.80
CA ASP A 565 -25.94 -7.93 18.82
C ASP A 565 -27.23 -7.16 19.17
N PRO A 566 -28.15 -6.96 18.20
CA PRO A 566 -29.40 -6.24 18.45
C PRO A 566 -30.34 -6.95 19.41
N ALA A 567 -30.18 -8.26 19.66
CA ALA A 567 -31.03 -9.00 20.58
C ALA A 567 -30.67 -8.73 22.05
N THR A 568 -29.43 -8.35 22.32
CA THR A 568 -28.91 -8.12 23.68
C THR A 568 -28.53 -6.67 23.94
N TYR A 569 -28.36 -5.85 22.90
CA TYR A 569 -28.02 -4.45 23.03
C TYR A 569 -29.14 -3.62 23.67
N SER A 570 -28.78 -2.85 24.69
CA SER A 570 -29.61 -1.82 25.30
C SER A 570 -28.71 -0.65 25.65
N PHE A 571 -28.94 0.53 25.08
CA PHE A 571 -28.18 1.72 25.46
C PHE A 571 -28.55 2.14 26.89
N ASP A 572 -27.55 2.20 27.76
CA ASP A 572 -27.68 2.57 29.17
C ASP A 572 -26.99 3.90 29.50
N GLY A 573 -26.49 4.61 28.49
CA GLY A 573 -25.69 5.82 28.64
C GLY A 573 -24.18 5.60 28.67
N THR A 574 -23.71 4.35 28.63
CA THR A 574 -22.27 4.03 28.83
C THR A 574 -21.62 3.26 27.68
N ASN A 575 -22.40 2.62 26.81
CA ASN A 575 -21.88 1.83 25.69
C ASN A 575 -22.54 2.23 24.35
N PRO A 576 -22.02 3.26 23.67
CA PRO A 576 -22.62 3.81 22.46
C PRO A 576 -22.44 2.91 21.23
N ILE A 577 -23.35 3.01 20.26
CA ILE A 577 -23.14 2.44 18.93
C ILE A 577 -22.22 3.41 18.17
N LEU A 578 -21.01 2.97 17.86
CA LEU A 578 -20.07 3.72 17.03
C LEU A 578 -19.90 3.02 15.69
N SER A 579 -20.10 3.77 14.62
CA SER A 579 -19.75 3.36 13.25
C SER A 579 -18.63 4.24 12.72
N THR A 580 -17.94 3.79 11.65
CA THR A 580 -16.92 4.59 10.98
C THR A 580 -17.31 4.90 9.56
N LYS A 581 -17.10 6.16 9.16
CA LYS A 581 -17.19 6.60 7.77
C LYS A 581 -15.79 6.93 7.29
N TYR A 582 -15.38 6.30 6.20
CA TYR A 582 -14.01 6.37 5.69
C TYR A 582 -13.99 6.83 4.23
N SER A 583 -13.23 7.89 3.93
CA SER A 583 -13.29 8.59 2.65
C SER A 583 -12.72 7.81 1.46
N HIS A 584 -11.92 6.78 1.74
CA HIS A 584 -11.39 5.85 0.73
C HIS A 584 -12.25 4.59 0.54
N TRP A 585 -13.31 4.40 1.32
CA TRP A 585 -14.17 3.22 1.22
C TRP A 585 -14.66 3.00 -0.23
N GLY A 586 -14.45 1.79 -0.74
CA GLY A 586 -14.75 1.36 -2.11
C GLY A 586 -13.68 1.73 -3.15
N TYR A 587 -12.91 2.80 -2.95
CA TYR A 587 -11.86 3.23 -3.88
C TYR A 587 -10.58 2.40 -3.75
N GLU A 588 -10.33 1.86 -2.57
CA GLU A 588 -9.17 1.01 -2.27
C GLU A 588 -9.12 -0.26 -3.14
N LEU A 589 -10.28 -0.76 -3.58
CA LEU A 589 -10.35 -1.95 -4.41
C LEU A 589 -9.76 -1.73 -5.81
N ASN A 590 -9.47 -0.48 -6.21
CA ASN A 590 -8.92 -0.15 -7.52
C ASN A 590 -7.38 0.04 -7.55
N LEU A 591 -6.63 -0.43 -6.55
CA LEU A 591 -5.19 -0.13 -6.40
C LEU A 591 -4.31 -0.42 -7.63
N VAL A 592 -4.62 -1.46 -8.41
CA VAL A 592 -3.78 -1.87 -9.55
C VAL A 592 -3.76 -0.81 -10.66
N GLU A 593 -4.86 -0.07 -10.84
CA GLU A 593 -4.95 1.00 -11.84
C GLU A 593 -3.95 2.14 -11.61
N PRO A 594 -3.98 2.87 -10.47
CA PRO A 594 -3.07 3.97 -10.23
C PRO A 594 -1.60 3.52 -10.17
N VAL A 595 -1.31 2.32 -9.66
CA VAL A 595 0.05 1.76 -9.68
C VAL A 595 0.53 1.61 -11.12
N TYR A 596 -0.28 0.99 -11.99
CA TYR A 596 0.07 0.86 -13.41
C TYR A 596 0.21 2.21 -14.12
N GLN A 597 -0.64 3.20 -13.79
CA GLN A 597 -0.58 4.55 -14.36
C GLN A 597 0.73 5.26 -13.99
N VAL A 598 1.19 5.11 -12.75
CA VAL A 598 2.49 5.64 -12.30
C VAL A 598 3.67 4.91 -12.95
N ASP A 599 3.60 3.58 -13.04
CA ASP A 599 4.64 2.72 -13.65
C ASP A 599 4.84 2.97 -15.14
N THR A 600 3.85 3.55 -15.82
CA THR A 600 3.86 3.78 -17.28
C THR A 600 3.79 5.25 -17.69
N ALA A 601 3.73 6.18 -16.72
CA ALA A 601 3.69 7.60 -17.00
C ALA A 601 4.93 8.06 -17.81
N THR A 602 4.70 8.98 -18.73
CA THR A 602 5.75 9.58 -19.58
C THR A 602 5.83 11.09 -19.43
N SER A 603 5.12 11.64 -18.43
CA SER A 603 5.16 13.04 -18.07
C SER A 603 4.70 13.23 -16.61
N MET A 604 5.07 14.37 -16.04
CA MET A 604 4.62 14.81 -14.72
C MET A 604 3.09 14.93 -14.59
N ASP A 605 2.40 15.26 -15.70
CA ASP A 605 0.94 15.36 -15.73
C ASP A 605 0.27 13.98 -15.70
N GLU A 606 0.78 13.01 -16.49
CA GLU A 606 0.31 11.63 -16.46
C GLU A 606 0.58 10.98 -15.10
N PHE A 607 1.77 11.21 -14.53
CA PHE A 607 2.10 10.76 -13.18
C PHE A 607 1.12 11.36 -12.15
N GLY A 608 0.96 12.69 -12.19
CA GLY A 608 0.04 13.40 -11.31
C GLY A 608 -1.41 12.90 -11.41
N ALA A 609 -1.87 12.53 -12.61
CA ALA A 609 -3.20 11.94 -12.83
C ALA A 609 -3.32 10.53 -12.23
N GLY A 610 -2.26 9.72 -12.28
CA GLY A 610 -2.19 8.43 -11.60
C GLY A 610 -2.34 8.57 -10.08
N ILE A 611 -1.65 9.53 -9.49
CA ILE A 611 -1.73 9.80 -8.05
C ILE A 611 -3.12 10.27 -7.60
N GLU A 612 -3.91 10.96 -8.45
CA GLU A 612 -5.31 11.33 -8.11
C GLU A 612 -6.22 10.11 -7.90
N ASN A 613 -5.87 8.96 -8.49
CA ASN A 613 -6.64 7.72 -8.39
C ASN A 613 -6.22 6.86 -7.19
N MET A 614 -5.17 7.25 -6.45
CA MET A 614 -4.67 6.50 -5.30
C MET A 614 -5.55 6.70 -4.07
N ALA A 615 -6.04 5.59 -3.52
CA ALA A 615 -6.92 5.58 -2.37
C ALA A 615 -6.18 5.39 -1.03
N LEU A 616 -5.06 6.10 -0.87
CA LEU A 616 -4.24 6.11 0.35
C LEU A 616 -3.60 7.48 0.55
N SER A 617 -3.29 7.83 1.79
CA SER A 617 -2.75 9.15 2.18
C SER A 617 -1.21 9.12 2.23
N GLN A 618 -0.56 9.51 1.13
CA GLN A 618 0.91 9.49 1.00
C GLN A 618 1.44 10.76 0.33
N HIS A 619 2.57 11.25 0.83
CA HIS A 619 3.48 12.15 0.15
C HIS A 619 4.19 11.41 -0.99
N PHE A 620 4.29 12.05 -2.14
CA PHE A 620 5.08 11.59 -3.29
C PHE A 620 6.08 12.66 -3.67
N CYS A 621 7.37 12.35 -3.60
CA CYS A 621 8.39 13.14 -4.30
C CYS A 621 8.64 12.53 -5.68
N TYR A 622 9.04 13.35 -6.64
CA TYR A 622 9.27 12.97 -8.02
C TYR A 622 10.48 13.69 -8.60
N ALA A 623 11.26 12.97 -9.41
CA ALA A 623 12.32 13.51 -10.25
C ALA A 623 12.22 12.93 -11.67
N ASP A 624 12.59 13.71 -12.70
CA ASP A 624 12.64 13.20 -14.07
C ASP A 624 13.86 13.63 -14.89
N LYS A 625 14.02 12.96 -16.03
CA LYS A 625 15.10 13.20 -17.00
C LYS A 625 15.08 14.61 -17.61
N ASP A 626 13.98 15.34 -17.51
CA ASP A 626 13.85 16.70 -18.05
C ASP A 626 14.33 17.75 -17.03
N GLY A 627 14.82 17.30 -15.87
CA GLY A 627 15.34 18.15 -14.81
C GLY A 627 14.26 18.66 -13.86
N ASN A 628 13.06 18.09 -13.88
CA ASN A 628 11.98 18.53 -12.98
C ASN A 628 12.01 17.80 -11.65
N ILE A 629 11.59 18.50 -10.60
CA ILE A 629 11.22 17.94 -9.31
C ILE A 629 9.77 18.31 -8.96
N ALA A 630 9.03 17.41 -8.31
CA ALA A 630 7.65 17.68 -7.94
C ALA A 630 7.22 16.97 -6.66
N TYR A 631 6.11 17.45 -6.09
CA TYR A 631 5.49 16.91 -4.89
C TYR A 631 3.96 16.77 -5.05
N TRP A 632 3.40 15.71 -4.45
CA TRP A 632 1.96 15.53 -4.26
C TRP A 632 1.62 14.90 -2.92
N MET A 633 0.48 15.29 -2.34
CA MET A 633 -0.22 14.55 -1.28
C MET A 633 -1.37 13.75 -1.88
N SER A 634 -1.23 12.44 -2.00
CA SER A 634 -2.30 11.54 -2.45
C SER A 634 -3.41 11.36 -1.41
N GLY A 635 -4.50 10.72 -1.83
CA GLY A 635 -5.61 10.35 -0.96
C GLY A 635 -6.86 11.20 -1.17
N ARG A 636 -7.90 10.89 -0.38
CA ARG A 636 -9.24 11.42 -0.55
C ARG A 636 -9.64 12.20 0.70
N ASN A 637 -9.23 13.46 0.78
CA ASN A 637 -9.54 14.30 1.95
C ASN A 637 -10.93 14.91 1.78
N PRO A 638 -11.93 14.57 2.62
CA PRO A 638 -13.29 15.07 2.42
C PRO A 638 -13.40 16.55 2.79
N VAL A 639 -14.31 17.26 2.11
CA VAL A 639 -14.73 18.60 2.51
C VAL A 639 -15.74 18.48 3.65
N ARG A 640 -15.35 18.93 4.84
CA ARG A 640 -16.21 18.93 6.03
C ARG A 640 -16.90 20.29 6.23
N PRO A 641 -18.19 20.31 6.58
CA PRO A 641 -18.84 21.53 7.08
C PRO A 641 -18.12 22.11 8.32
N ALA A 642 -18.25 23.42 8.52
CA ALA A 642 -17.73 24.08 9.72
C ALA A 642 -18.37 23.49 10.99
N GLY A 643 -17.55 23.10 11.95
CA GLY A 643 -17.97 22.51 13.21
C GLY A 643 -16.85 21.78 13.92
N GLU A 644 -17.20 21.04 14.97
CA GLU A 644 -16.25 20.30 15.78
C GLU A 644 -16.11 18.86 15.28
N TRP A 645 -14.89 18.51 14.87
CA TRP A 645 -14.56 17.20 14.30
C TRP A 645 -13.53 16.42 15.11
N ARG A 646 -13.06 16.95 16.25
CA ARG A 646 -12.17 16.25 17.17
C ARG A 646 -12.86 15.17 17.99
N PHE A 647 -14.20 15.11 17.97
CA PHE A 647 -15.01 14.11 18.68
C PHE A 647 -15.80 13.24 17.69
N PRO A 648 -16.31 12.07 18.12
CA PRO A 648 -17.28 11.33 17.34
C PRO A 648 -18.48 12.24 17.04
N GLN A 649 -18.95 12.22 15.80
CA GLN A 649 -20.07 13.05 15.38
C GLN A 649 -21.33 12.63 16.14
N GLY A 650 -21.98 13.62 16.78
CA GLY A 650 -23.11 13.39 17.69
C GLY A 650 -22.75 13.28 19.18
N ALA A 651 -21.46 13.21 19.56
CA ALA A 651 -21.03 13.01 20.95
C ALA A 651 -21.21 14.24 21.86
N ALA A 652 -20.73 15.38 21.40
CA ALA A 652 -20.72 16.64 22.16
C ALA A 652 -21.47 17.77 21.44
N ALA A 653 -21.59 17.67 20.11
CA ALA A 653 -22.29 18.63 19.26
C ALA A 653 -23.28 17.89 18.34
N PRO A 654 -24.24 18.59 17.72
CA PRO A 654 -25.10 18.00 16.71
C PRO A 654 -24.27 17.30 15.63
N GLN A 655 -24.70 16.10 15.24
CA GLN A 655 -24.04 15.32 14.19
C GLN A 655 -23.96 16.13 12.89
N LEU A 656 -22.75 16.20 12.32
CA LEU A 656 -22.47 16.79 11.02
C LEU A 656 -22.17 15.68 10.02
N GLU A 657 -22.40 15.97 8.74
CA GLU A 657 -22.19 15.03 7.65
C GLU A 657 -21.27 15.60 6.57
N TRP A 658 -20.44 14.74 5.98
CA TRP A 658 -19.67 15.03 4.77
C TRP A 658 -20.01 14.07 3.62
N ASP A 659 -19.77 14.53 2.39
CA ASP A 659 -19.99 13.78 1.16
C ASP A 659 -18.65 13.21 0.65
N ALA A 660 -18.53 11.88 0.58
CA ALA A 660 -17.31 11.19 0.13
C ALA A 660 -16.91 11.48 -1.33
N ALA A 661 -17.84 12.03 -2.12
CA ALA A 661 -17.57 12.47 -3.49
C ALA A 661 -16.99 13.89 -3.56
N VAL A 662 -17.06 14.69 -2.48
CA VAL A 662 -16.60 16.07 -2.45
C VAL A 662 -15.29 16.17 -1.68
N LEU A 663 -14.19 16.27 -2.42
CA LEU A 663 -12.84 16.27 -1.87
C LEU A 663 -12.22 17.66 -1.86
N GLN A 664 -11.32 17.88 -0.90
CA GLN A 664 -10.41 19.01 -0.90
C GLN A 664 -9.47 18.93 -2.11
N ALA A 665 -9.05 20.09 -2.61
CA ALA A 665 -8.02 20.12 -3.64
C ALA A 665 -6.72 19.56 -3.07
N ARG A 666 -6.05 18.70 -3.84
CA ARG A 666 -4.78 18.09 -3.46
C ARG A 666 -3.68 19.13 -3.31
N SER A 667 -2.89 18.99 -2.25
CA SER A 667 -1.59 19.66 -2.14
C SER A 667 -0.63 19.15 -3.20
N THR A 668 -0.13 20.04 -4.04
CA THR A 668 0.89 19.73 -5.04
C THR A 668 1.75 20.96 -5.31
N ASP A 669 3.02 20.72 -5.60
CA ASP A 669 3.96 21.77 -6.03
C ASP A 669 4.94 21.20 -7.08
N ARG A 670 5.50 22.07 -7.92
CA ARG A 670 6.37 21.70 -9.03
C ARG A 670 7.51 22.69 -9.18
N ASN A 671 8.74 22.20 -9.21
CA ASN A 671 9.96 23.00 -9.39
C ASN A 671 9.99 24.22 -8.46
N THR A 672 9.85 23.95 -7.16
CA THR A 672 9.81 24.96 -6.10
C THR A 672 11.07 25.84 -6.07
N ASP A 673 10.92 27.10 -5.66
CA ASP A 673 12.03 28.07 -5.55
C ASP A 673 13.06 27.69 -4.46
N GLN A 674 12.72 26.77 -3.54
CA GLN A 674 13.71 26.22 -2.58
C GLN A 674 14.61 25.13 -3.20
N HIS A 675 14.31 24.67 -4.42
CA HIS A 675 15.09 23.69 -5.18
C HIS A 675 15.21 22.28 -4.54
N TYR A 676 14.33 21.92 -3.61
CA TYR A 676 14.17 20.55 -3.10
C TYR A 676 12.76 20.33 -2.54
N TYR A 677 12.35 19.08 -2.37
CA TYR A 677 11.27 18.69 -1.46
C TYR A 677 11.79 17.63 -0.52
N CYS A 678 11.50 17.75 0.76
CA CYS A 678 11.93 16.77 1.74
C CYS A 678 10.86 16.54 2.79
N GLY A 679 10.90 15.34 3.38
CA GLY A 679 10.11 15.13 4.57
C GLY A 679 10.25 13.75 5.18
N TRP A 680 9.74 13.69 6.41
CA TRP A 680 9.76 12.53 7.28
C TRP A 680 8.40 12.38 7.99
N ASN A 681 7.35 12.39 7.16
CA ASN A 681 5.93 12.38 7.53
C ASN A 681 5.38 13.70 8.09
N ASN A 682 6.06 14.82 7.83
CA ASN A 682 5.64 16.17 8.23
C ASN A 682 4.48 16.72 7.40
N LYS A 683 3.99 17.89 7.80
CA LYS A 683 2.83 18.58 7.24
C LYS A 683 2.98 18.85 5.73
N SER A 684 1.89 18.76 4.98
CA SER A 684 1.93 18.95 3.52
C SER A 684 2.14 20.42 3.11
N ASN A 685 1.30 21.32 3.63
CA ASN A 685 1.35 22.76 3.40
C ASN A 685 0.81 23.49 4.65
N ILE A 686 0.99 24.81 4.74
CA ILE A 686 0.66 25.60 5.94
C ILE A 686 -0.82 25.51 6.37
N ASP A 687 -1.76 25.38 5.43
CA ASP A 687 -3.20 25.32 5.70
C ASP A 687 -3.69 23.88 5.96
N TYR A 688 -2.79 22.90 6.01
CA TYR A 688 -3.15 21.49 6.22
C TYR A 688 -3.38 21.17 7.70
N ASP A 689 -4.59 20.73 8.04
CA ASP A 689 -5.01 20.45 9.42
C ASP A 689 -4.47 19.11 9.94
N ASN A 690 -4.44 18.97 11.27
CA ASN A 690 -4.14 17.72 11.95
C ASN A 690 -5.21 16.64 11.70
N THR A 691 -4.76 15.38 11.72
CA THR A 691 -5.62 14.21 11.94
C THR A 691 -6.04 14.17 13.41
N TYR A 692 -7.30 13.83 13.69
CA TYR A 692 -7.79 13.71 15.07
C TYR A 692 -7.77 12.30 15.61
N ASN A 693 -7.45 11.32 14.76
CA ASN A 693 -7.34 9.94 15.15
C ASN A 693 -5.89 9.53 15.43
N ASN A 694 -4.85 10.28 15.00
CA ASN A 694 -3.44 9.95 15.27
C ASN A 694 -2.66 11.05 16.01
N PHE A 695 -2.53 10.92 17.33
CA PHE A 695 -1.74 11.88 18.14
C PHE A 695 -0.23 11.77 17.98
N GLY A 696 0.27 10.64 17.46
CA GLY A 696 1.71 10.41 17.29
C GLY A 696 2.38 11.29 16.26
N TYR A 697 1.59 11.97 15.42
CA TYR A 697 2.04 12.79 14.30
C TYR A 697 1.26 14.11 14.22
N PHE A 698 0.83 14.64 15.36
CA PHE A 698 0.30 16.01 15.42
C PHE A 698 1.37 16.99 14.95
N PHE A 699 1.03 17.77 13.92
CA PHE A 699 1.91 18.77 13.33
C PHE A 699 2.13 19.93 14.31
N GLY A 700 3.38 20.15 14.71
CA GLY A 700 3.81 21.25 15.57
C GLY A 700 5.24 21.71 15.25
N PRO A 701 5.81 22.65 16.01
CA PRO A 701 7.13 23.22 15.71
C PRO A 701 8.24 22.16 15.78
N PHE A 702 8.19 21.27 16.76
CA PHE A 702 9.10 20.15 16.89
C PHE A 702 8.70 19.02 15.94
N HIS A 703 9.57 18.72 14.98
CA HIS A 703 9.40 17.59 14.09
C HIS A 703 10.75 17.08 13.58
N ARG A 704 10.92 15.75 13.51
CA ARG A 704 12.15 15.10 13.03
C ARG A 704 12.59 15.46 11.61
N ALA A 705 11.73 16.06 10.80
CA ALA A 705 12.04 16.42 9.42
C ALA A 705 12.99 17.63 9.33
N HIS A 706 13.13 18.42 10.40
CA HIS A 706 14.02 19.60 10.43
C HIS A 706 15.47 19.24 10.12
N VAL A 707 15.97 18.08 10.58
CA VAL A 707 17.35 17.64 10.25
C VAL A 707 17.58 17.48 8.74
N VAL A 708 16.54 17.10 7.98
CA VAL A 708 16.63 16.96 6.52
C VAL A 708 16.56 18.33 5.86
N ASP A 709 15.60 19.15 6.29
CA ASP A 709 15.37 20.48 5.74
C ASP A 709 16.56 21.41 5.97
N GLU A 710 17.06 21.49 7.20
CA GLU A 710 18.22 22.31 7.56
C GLU A 710 19.48 21.92 6.76
N TYR A 711 19.71 20.62 6.58
CA TYR A 711 20.84 20.13 5.80
C TYR A 711 20.71 20.54 4.33
N LEU A 712 19.56 20.31 3.69
CA LEU A 712 19.36 20.64 2.28
C LEU A 712 19.30 22.17 2.05
N ALA A 713 18.76 22.94 2.99
CA ALA A 713 18.74 24.40 2.94
C ALA A 713 20.14 25.01 3.01
N ALA A 714 21.02 24.45 3.86
CA ALA A 714 22.34 25.01 4.13
C ALA A 714 23.43 24.60 3.13
N ASN A 715 23.19 23.56 2.32
CA ASN A 715 24.20 22.99 1.43
C ASN A 715 23.79 23.10 -0.04
N ASP A 716 24.77 23.34 -0.90
CA ASP A 716 24.70 23.35 -2.37
C ASP A 716 25.87 22.51 -2.92
N ASP A 717 25.92 22.29 -4.23
CA ASP A 717 26.98 21.49 -4.89
C ASP A 717 27.04 20.04 -4.34
N LEU A 718 25.87 19.51 -3.97
CA LEU A 718 25.72 18.20 -3.33
C LEU A 718 26.10 17.07 -4.30
N THR A 719 26.99 16.20 -3.85
CA THR A 719 27.33 14.94 -4.53
C THR A 719 26.19 13.92 -4.42
N PHE A 720 26.22 12.89 -5.25
CA PHE A 720 25.27 11.77 -5.14
C PHE A 720 25.35 11.09 -3.77
N GLU A 721 26.57 10.86 -3.27
CA GLU A 721 26.84 10.27 -1.97
C GLU A 721 26.26 11.12 -0.83
N GLU A 722 26.42 12.45 -0.84
CA GLU A 722 25.85 13.32 0.20
C GLU A 722 24.32 13.26 0.23
N VAL A 723 23.67 13.24 -0.94
CA VAL A 723 22.20 13.09 -1.02
C VAL A 723 21.76 11.70 -0.56
N ARG A 724 22.51 10.64 -0.89
CA ARG A 724 22.21 9.25 -0.52
C ARG A 724 22.43 9.00 0.98
N ASP A 725 23.54 9.47 1.52
CA ASP A 725 24.03 9.16 2.86
C ASP A 725 23.44 10.08 3.93
N LEU A 726 22.70 11.12 3.54
CA LEU A 726 21.81 11.84 4.45
C LEU A 726 20.87 10.87 5.21
N ALA A 727 20.51 9.74 4.61
CA ALA A 727 19.76 8.68 5.28
C ALA A 727 20.47 8.10 6.52
N LEU A 728 21.81 7.96 6.47
CA LEU A 728 22.61 7.50 7.62
C LEU A 728 22.66 8.57 8.71
N ASN A 729 22.90 9.82 8.30
CA ASN A 729 22.91 10.99 9.18
C ASN A 729 21.60 11.07 9.99
N ILE A 730 20.45 11.08 9.31
CA ILE A 730 19.16 11.16 10.01
C ILE A 730 18.81 9.88 10.76
N ALA A 731 19.28 8.71 10.32
CA ALA A 731 19.07 7.48 11.07
C ALA A 731 19.71 7.60 12.45
N ALA A 732 20.90 8.21 12.51
CA ALA A 732 21.69 8.50 13.71
C ALA A 732 21.15 9.68 14.56
N THR A 733 20.03 10.31 14.20
CA THR A 733 19.30 11.30 15.05
C THR A 733 18.02 10.66 15.64
N TYR A 734 18.16 9.92 16.74
CA TYR A 734 17.05 9.18 17.38
C TYR A 734 16.82 9.70 18.78
N SER A 735 15.98 10.70 18.99
CA SER A 735 15.63 11.14 20.36
C SER A 735 14.13 11.28 20.54
N PHE A 736 13.71 11.25 21.81
CA PHE A 736 12.41 11.72 22.26
C PHE A 736 11.22 11.00 21.60
N GLY A 737 11.22 9.66 21.71
CA GLY A 737 10.15 8.83 21.15
C GLY A 737 10.18 8.76 19.62
N GLY A 738 11.35 8.96 19.01
CA GLY A 738 11.54 8.92 17.56
C GLY A 738 11.22 10.23 16.83
N GLY A 739 11.22 11.35 17.55
CA GLY A 739 10.79 12.68 17.11
C GLY A 739 11.92 13.64 16.65
N GLY A 740 13.17 13.21 16.67
CA GLY A 740 14.32 14.05 16.27
C GLY A 740 15.07 14.58 17.48
N ASN A 741 15.90 15.62 17.33
CA ASN A 741 16.69 16.19 18.41
C ASN A 741 15.96 17.39 19.07
N PRO A 742 15.33 17.24 20.25
CA PRO A 742 14.62 18.35 20.89
C PRO A 742 15.56 19.44 21.43
N TRP A 743 16.86 19.14 21.63
CA TRP A 743 17.81 20.14 22.11
C TRP A 743 17.88 21.37 21.21
N ALA A 744 17.81 21.19 19.88
CA ALA A 744 17.82 22.30 18.92
C ALA A 744 16.64 23.28 19.08
N PHE A 745 15.61 22.92 19.85
CA PHE A 745 14.40 23.73 20.06
C PHE A 745 14.35 24.39 21.44
N VAL A 746 15.21 23.97 22.37
CA VAL A 746 15.15 24.40 23.78
C VAL A 746 16.51 24.78 24.34
N ASP A 747 17.58 24.74 23.53
CA ASP A 747 18.95 24.96 24.01
C ASP A 747 19.11 26.32 24.69
N ASP A 748 18.58 27.38 24.08
CA ASP A 748 18.59 28.74 24.59
C ASP A 748 17.83 28.85 25.91
N GLU A 749 16.59 28.37 25.97
CA GLU A 749 15.73 28.44 27.15
C GLU A 749 16.28 27.60 28.31
N PHE A 750 16.70 26.36 28.05
CA PHE A 750 17.23 25.46 29.08
C PHE A 750 18.57 25.97 29.60
N THR A 751 19.44 26.44 28.71
CA THR A 751 20.73 27.05 29.07
C THR A 751 20.53 28.31 29.91
N ALA A 752 19.56 29.15 29.57
CA ALA A 752 19.24 30.35 30.33
C ALA A 752 18.77 30.04 31.75
N ALA A 753 17.83 29.10 31.91
CA ALA A 753 17.32 28.67 33.21
C ALA A 753 18.44 28.13 34.12
N VAL A 754 19.27 27.21 33.60
CA VAL A 754 20.38 26.62 34.36
C VAL A 754 21.45 27.67 34.72
N ASN A 755 21.78 28.58 33.81
CA ASN A 755 22.73 29.65 34.10
C ASN A 755 22.21 30.64 35.15
N ALA A 756 20.92 30.98 35.12
CA ALA A 756 20.29 31.83 36.12
C ALA A 756 20.36 31.20 37.52
N TYR A 757 20.07 29.90 37.62
CA TYR A 757 20.22 29.14 38.87
C TYR A 757 21.69 29.08 39.34
N ASN A 758 22.62 28.71 38.45
CA ASN A 758 24.04 28.58 38.76
C ASN A 758 24.70 29.90 39.20
N ALA A 759 24.17 31.05 38.75
CA ALA A 759 24.63 32.36 39.21
C ALA A 759 24.36 32.60 40.71
N ILE A 760 23.39 31.89 41.28
CA ILE A 760 22.99 31.97 42.70
C ILE A 760 23.56 30.79 43.49
N THR A 761 23.42 29.57 42.94
CA THR A 761 23.83 28.30 43.53
C THR A 761 24.79 27.59 42.57
N PRO A 762 26.10 27.87 42.61
CA PRO A 762 27.04 27.26 41.67
C PRO A 762 27.10 25.74 41.80
N THR A 763 26.66 25.02 40.75
CA THR A 763 26.67 23.56 40.68
C THR A 763 27.54 23.10 39.51
N GLN A 764 28.70 22.48 39.81
CA GLN A 764 29.64 22.03 38.78
C GLN A 764 29.02 20.99 37.84
N ALA A 765 28.23 20.05 38.38
CA ALA A 765 27.56 19.03 37.59
C ALA A 765 26.64 19.64 36.51
N PHE A 766 25.94 20.73 36.81
CA PHE A 766 25.09 21.43 35.84
C PHE A 766 25.94 22.13 34.77
N THR A 767 27.10 22.68 35.14
CA THR A 767 28.03 23.29 34.17
C THR A 767 28.61 22.23 33.23
N ASP A 768 28.95 21.06 33.76
CA ASP A 768 29.48 19.93 32.99
C ASP A 768 28.39 19.38 32.04
N ALA A 769 27.14 19.26 32.52
CA ALA A 769 25.98 18.87 31.72
C ALA A 769 25.72 19.82 30.53
N LEU A 770 25.71 21.14 30.75
CA LEU A 770 25.57 22.12 29.66
C LEU A 770 26.75 22.03 28.67
N THR A 771 27.98 21.87 29.19
CA THR A 771 29.17 21.73 28.34
C THR A 771 29.09 20.48 27.47
N LEU A 772 28.54 19.38 28.01
CA LEU A 772 28.33 18.14 27.26
C LEU A 772 27.35 18.35 26.09
N LEU A 773 26.19 18.95 26.35
CA LEU A 773 25.16 19.21 25.33
C LEU A 773 25.60 20.25 24.28
N GLN A 774 26.31 21.30 24.69
CA GLN A 774 26.81 22.34 23.77
C GLN A 774 27.89 21.83 22.79
N ASN A 775 28.59 20.75 23.15
CA ASN A 775 29.59 20.12 22.28
C ASN A 775 29.02 18.91 21.51
N TRP A 776 27.74 18.61 21.67
CA TRP A 776 27.09 17.48 21.04
C TRP A 776 26.80 17.77 19.56
N ASP A 777 27.02 16.77 18.72
CA ASP A 777 26.78 16.85 17.27
C ASP A 777 25.32 16.53 16.90
N GLY A 778 24.43 16.32 17.88
CA GLY A 778 23.01 16.03 17.68
C GLY A 778 22.69 14.56 17.38
N HIS A 779 23.68 13.67 17.37
CA HIS A 779 23.49 12.25 17.03
C HIS A 779 23.47 11.35 18.27
N PHE A 780 22.63 10.31 18.26
CA PHE A 780 22.55 9.39 19.38
C PHE A 780 23.75 8.44 19.47
N VAL A 781 24.57 8.33 18.41
CA VAL A 781 25.73 7.43 18.32
C VAL A 781 27.00 8.19 18.72
N ASP A 782 27.85 7.58 19.55
CA ASP A 782 29.15 8.17 19.92
C ASP A 782 30.20 8.04 18.80
N GLY A 783 31.22 8.91 18.81
CA GLY A 783 32.37 8.87 17.90
C GLY A 783 32.26 9.75 16.64
N GLY A 784 31.08 10.31 16.35
CA GLY A 784 30.84 11.19 15.20
C GLY A 784 30.60 10.43 13.88
N GLU A 785 30.60 11.17 12.77
CA GLU A 785 30.14 10.71 11.44
C GLU A 785 30.75 9.37 10.99
N SER A 786 32.05 9.16 11.19
CA SER A 786 32.71 7.90 10.80
C SER A 786 32.26 6.67 11.58
N PHE A 787 31.50 6.85 12.67
CA PHE A 787 30.99 5.78 13.54
C PHE A 787 29.47 5.66 13.50
N TRP A 788 28.73 6.51 12.77
CA TRP A 788 27.26 6.42 12.75
C TRP A 788 26.74 5.06 12.27
N ALA A 789 27.47 4.36 11.40
CA ALA A 789 27.13 3.00 10.96
C ALA A 789 27.62 1.89 11.90
N GLU A 790 28.79 2.03 12.55
CA GLU A 790 29.48 0.93 13.25
C GLU A 790 29.75 1.15 14.75
N GLY A 791 29.52 2.35 15.30
CA GLY A 791 29.76 2.69 16.70
C GLY A 791 28.98 1.79 17.66
N GLU A 792 29.50 1.47 18.85
CA GLU A 792 28.81 0.50 19.74
C GLU A 792 27.95 1.18 20.83
N ASP A 793 28.20 2.46 21.07
CA ASP A 793 27.67 3.17 22.23
C ASP A 793 26.72 4.31 21.84
N ARG A 794 25.76 4.59 22.71
CA ARG A 794 25.00 5.85 22.64
C ARG A 794 25.82 6.98 23.23
N ALA A 795 25.75 8.17 22.63
CA ALA A 795 26.41 9.36 23.15
C ALA A 795 25.81 9.76 24.52
N ASP A 796 26.65 10.07 25.51
CA ASP A 796 26.18 10.51 26.84
C ASP A 796 25.32 11.78 26.77
N ALA A 797 25.64 12.69 25.84
CA ALA A 797 24.87 13.90 25.59
C ALA A 797 23.43 13.58 25.17
N TRP A 798 23.25 12.55 24.33
CA TRP A 798 21.95 12.11 23.89
C TRP A 798 21.11 11.54 25.04
N ILE A 799 21.71 10.69 25.88
CA ILE A 799 21.02 10.09 27.04
C ILE A 799 20.55 11.17 28.01
N LEU A 800 21.44 12.11 28.32
CA LEU A 800 21.13 13.25 29.16
C LEU A 800 19.97 14.07 28.60
N MET A 801 20.04 14.42 27.32
CA MET A 801 19.01 15.22 26.66
C MET A 801 17.65 14.51 26.65
N ASP A 802 17.59 13.21 26.31
CA ASP A 802 16.31 12.47 26.25
C ASP A 802 15.68 12.37 27.65
N ALA A 803 16.48 12.00 28.65
CA ALA A 803 16.01 11.91 30.04
C ALA A 803 15.59 13.29 30.59
N TRP A 804 16.40 14.33 30.38
CA TRP A 804 16.12 15.67 30.88
C TRP A 804 14.85 16.26 30.24
N THR A 805 14.69 16.12 28.92
CA THR A 805 13.51 16.63 28.22
C THR A 805 12.24 15.89 28.67
N ARG A 806 12.30 14.57 28.87
CA ARG A 806 11.16 13.78 29.37
C ARG A 806 10.77 14.16 30.78
N GLU A 807 11.75 14.42 31.63
CA GLU A 807 11.49 14.82 33.00
C GLU A 807 10.90 16.25 33.07
N VAL A 808 11.34 17.17 32.19
CA VAL A 808 10.68 18.47 32.04
C VAL A 808 9.23 18.31 31.62
N VAL A 809 8.93 17.45 30.64
CA VAL A 809 7.54 17.16 30.25
C VAL A 809 6.76 16.58 31.43
N ARG A 810 7.30 15.58 32.14
CA ARG A 810 6.61 14.99 33.29
C ARG A 810 6.28 16.01 34.37
N LEU A 811 7.26 16.82 34.79
CA LEU A 811 7.08 17.86 35.80
C LEU A 811 6.20 19.05 35.35
N THR A 812 5.89 19.15 34.06
CA THR A 812 4.98 20.17 33.51
C THR A 812 3.53 19.70 33.42
N PHE A 813 3.30 18.39 33.26
CA PHE A 813 1.97 17.89 32.88
C PHE A 813 1.38 16.81 33.80
N GLU A 814 2.21 16.02 34.49
CA GLU A 814 1.73 14.82 35.20
C GLU A 814 0.72 15.13 36.31
N ASP A 815 0.81 16.31 36.95
CA ASP A 815 -0.08 16.71 38.03
C ASP A 815 -1.46 17.23 37.57
N GLU A 816 -1.59 17.53 36.28
CA GLU A 816 -2.83 18.08 35.69
C GLU A 816 -3.83 16.99 35.27
N PHE A 817 -3.39 15.73 35.18
CA PHE A 817 -4.16 14.60 34.66
C PHE A 817 -4.27 13.44 35.65
N SER A 818 -5.26 12.57 35.43
CA SER A 818 -5.18 11.22 35.99
C SER A 818 -4.02 10.44 35.34
N ALA A 819 -3.45 9.46 36.06
CA ALA A 819 -2.36 8.64 35.52
C ALA A 819 -2.73 7.98 34.19
N ALA A 820 -3.97 7.52 34.05
CA ALA A 820 -4.46 6.91 32.81
C ALA A 820 -4.54 7.90 31.64
N ILE A 821 -4.91 9.15 31.88
CA ILE A 821 -4.95 10.19 30.83
C ILE A 821 -3.54 10.67 30.49
N TYR A 822 -2.67 10.85 31.49
CA TYR A 822 -1.27 11.21 31.27
C TYR A 822 -0.55 10.17 30.43
N ASP A 823 -0.66 8.88 30.80
CA ASP A 823 -0.03 7.77 30.08
C ASP A 823 -0.56 7.64 28.63
N ALA A 824 -1.79 8.08 28.37
CA ALA A 824 -2.39 8.11 27.04
C ALA A 824 -1.96 9.33 26.18
N GLN A 825 -1.31 10.35 26.76
CA GLN A 825 -0.85 11.51 25.99
C GLN A 825 0.45 11.19 25.23
N ASN A 826 0.53 11.67 24.00
CA ASN A 826 1.76 11.58 23.23
C ASN A 826 2.81 12.59 23.75
N THR A 827 4.03 12.12 24.06
CA THR A 827 5.09 12.97 24.60
C THR A 827 5.53 14.09 23.64
N GLN A 828 5.55 13.84 22.32
CA GLN A 828 5.92 14.88 21.33
C GLN A 828 4.84 15.96 21.24
N LEU A 829 3.56 15.57 21.36
CA LEU A 829 2.45 16.52 21.46
C LEU A 829 2.64 17.42 22.69
N LEU A 830 2.87 16.85 23.87
CA LEU A 830 3.11 17.62 25.10
C LEU A 830 4.33 18.54 24.99
N PHE A 831 5.39 18.09 24.34
CA PHE A 831 6.57 18.92 24.10
C PHE A 831 6.27 20.10 23.17
N ASN A 832 5.47 19.92 22.13
CA ASN A 832 5.01 21.03 21.29
C ASN A 832 4.18 22.07 22.07
N VAL A 833 3.38 21.64 23.04
CA VAL A 833 2.68 22.57 23.95
C VAL A 833 3.66 23.42 24.77
N ILE A 834 4.78 22.85 25.22
CA ILE A 834 5.84 23.64 25.87
C ILE A 834 6.39 24.70 24.89
N LEU A 835 6.69 24.31 23.65
CA LEU A 835 7.25 25.23 22.64
C LEU A 835 6.27 26.37 22.28
N HIS A 836 4.96 26.15 22.31
CA HIS A 836 3.96 27.22 22.12
C HIS A 836 3.98 28.28 23.22
N SER A 837 4.61 27.99 24.37
CA SER A 837 4.80 28.96 25.44
C SER A 837 6.00 29.89 25.20
N PHE A 838 6.86 29.59 24.22
CA PHE A 838 8.05 30.38 23.94
C PHE A 838 7.74 31.64 23.11
N PRO A 839 8.57 32.69 23.22
CA PRO A 839 8.37 33.92 22.48
C PRO A 839 8.40 33.69 20.97
N GLY A 840 7.34 34.12 20.27
CA GLY A 840 7.31 34.14 18.81
C GLY A 840 6.56 32.99 18.15
N SER A 841 6.07 32.00 18.91
CA SER A 841 5.18 30.98 18.35
C SER A 841 3.87 31.59 17.82
N ALA A 842 3.41 31.07 16.69
CA ALA A 842 2.14 31.44 16.06
C ALA A 842 0.93 31.00 16.88
N ILE A 843 1.07 29.94 17.67
CA ILE A 843 0.12 29.49 18.69
C ILE A 843 0.59 29.98 20.05
N GLN A 844 -0.36 30.27 20.94
CA GLN A 844 -0.09 30.60 22.33
C GLN A 844 -1.02 29.77 23.18
N ASN A 845 -0.55 29.23 24.31
CA ASN A 845 -1.37 28.42 25.21
C ASN A 845 -2.46 29.23 25.94
N ASN A 846 -3.57 28.59 26.27
CA ASN A 846 -4.71 29.12 27.04
C ASN A 846 -4.50 28.89 28.53
N TYR A 847 -3.80 27.82 28.88
CA TYR A 847 -3.47 27.42 30.24
C TYR A 847 -1.99 27.66 30.53
N ASP A 848 -1.68 28.06 31.76
CA ASP A 848 -0.29 28.21 32.22
C ASP A 848 0.20 26.86 32.77
N TRP A 849 0.71 26.03 31.87
CA TRP A 849 1.16 24.66 32.16
C TRP A 849 2.34 24.58 33.14
N PHE A 850 3.03 25.69 33.45
CA PHE A 850 4.17 25.68 34.38
C PHE A 850 3.78 25.90 35.84
N GLN A 851 2.49 26.13 36.13
CA GLN A 851 1.96 26.31 37.49
C GLN A 851 1.45 24.99 38.06
N ASN A 852 2.33 24.23 38.70
CA ASN A 852 1.95 22.96 39.32
C ASN A 852 0.87 23.15 40.42
N ALA A 853 -0.10 22.24 40.46
CA ALA A 853 -1.16 22.18 41.47
C ALA A 853 -0.63 21.97 42.90
N ASP A 854 0.49 21.27 43.05
CA ASP A 854 1.24 21.20 44.32
C ASP A 854 2.11 22.46 44.48
N PRO A 855 1.81 23.38 45.42
CA PRO A 855 2.58 24.61 45.61
C PRO A 855 4.01 24.38 46.13
N SER A 856 4.36 23.15 46.49
CA SER A 856 5.72 22.74 46.87
C SER A 856 6.55 22.20 45.70
N ALA A 857 5.90 21.86 44.58
CA ALA A 857 6.55 21.55 43.32
C ALA A 857 7.03 22.84 42.61
N PRO A 858 7.95 22.76 41.64
CA PRO A 858 8.35 23.89 40.82
C PRO A 858 7.17 24.67 40.22
N GLN A 859 7.21 26.00 40.29
CA GLN A 859 6.08 26.88 39.90
C GLN A 859 6.42 27.79 38.70
N THR A 860 7.56 27.57 38.07
CA THR A 860 8.00 28.31 36.88
C THR A 860 8.72 27.36 35.95
N PHE A 861 8.75 27.71 34.66
CA PHE A 861 9.53 26.95 33.66
C PHE A 861 10.99 26.77 34.09
N ASP A 862 11.65 27.85 34.53
CA ASP A 862 13.05 27.80 34.98
C ASP A 862 13.25 26.84 36.16
N ASP A 863 12.34 26.86 37.14
CA ASP A 863 12.40 25.96 38.29
C ASP A 863 12.17 24.50 37.87
N ILE A 864 11.25 24.24 36.92
CA ILE A 864 10.98 22.91 36.37
C ILE A 864 12.22 22.37 35.65
N VAL A 865 12.82 23.17 34.76
CA VAL A 865 14.02 22.80 34.00
C VAL A 865 15.18 22.44 34.94
N VAL A 866 15.40 23.25 35.97
CA VAL A 866 16.47 23.01 36.95
C VAL A 866 16.20 21.77 37.80
N ALA A 867 14.97 21.61 38.29
CA ALA A 867 14.59 20.42 39.07
C ALA A 867 14.70 19.13 38.25
N ALA A 868 14.29 19.18 36.98
CA ALA A 868 14.42 18.05 36.07
C ALA A 868 15.88 17.66 35.84
N LEU A 869 16.79 18.63 35.70
CA LEU A 869 18.22 18.35 35.53
C LEU A 869 18.81 17.68 36.78
N ASP A 870 18.44 18.17 37.96
CA ASP A 870 18.90 17.61 39.25
C ASP A 870 18.43 16.15 39.40
N ASN A 871 17.14 15.89 39.18
CA ASN A 871 16.56 14.54 39.23
C ASN A 871 17.28 13.59 38.27
N VAL A 872 17.48 14.01 37.02
CA VAL A 872 18.08 13.17 35.98
C VAL A 872 19.56 12.88 36.25
N LEU A 873 20.34 13.87 36.72
CA LEU A 873 21.75 13.63 37.06
C LEU A 873 21.90 12.71 38.27
N ASP A 874 20.99 12.82 39.25
CA ASP A 874 20.94 11.89 40.38
C ASP A 874 20.58 10.46 39.95
N ASP A 875 19.61 10.32 39.04
CA ASP A 875 19.16 9.02 38.52
C ASP A 875 20.21 8.35 37.62
N LEU A 876 20.83 9.11 36.71
CA LEU A 876 21.84 8.58 35.79
C LEU A 876 23.17 8.27 36.50
N GLY A 877 23.51 9.00 37.57
CA GLY A 877 24.75 8.81 38.31
C GLY A 877 26.00 9.22 37.51
N ALA A 878 27.12 8.50 37.67
CA ALA A 878 28.39 8.85 37.04
C ALA A 878 28.54 8.27 35.62
N GLN A 879 29.02 9.09 34.68
CA GLN A 879 29.35 8.70 33.31
C GLN A 879 30.45 7.61 33.23
N PRO A 880 30.50 6.83 32.12
CA PRO A 880 29.65 6.93 30.92
C PRO A 880 28.29 6.23 31.09
N TRP A 881 27.24 6.79 30.50
CA TRP A 881 25.86 6.30 30.58
C TRP A 881 25.46 5.41 29.39
N GLY A 882 26.08 5.59 28.22
CA GLY A 882 25.64 4.96 26.97
C GLY A 882 26.38 3.73 26.49
N VAL A 883 27.18 3.10 27.37
CA VAL A 883 28.00 1.93 27.02
C VAL A 883 27.11 0.72 26.72
N GLY A 884 27.13 0.23 25.48
CA GLY A 884 26.38 -0.93 25.01
C GLY A 884 24.89 -0.68 24.72
N GLU A 885 24.45 0.58 24.71
CA GLU A 885 23.03 0.94 24.60
C GLU A 885 22.53 1.12 23.14
N ARG A 886 23.39 1.02 22.12
CA ARG A 886 22.99 1.27 20.72
C ARG A 886 21.88 0.34 20.21
N GLY A 887 21.74 -0.85 20.79
CA GLY A 887 20.74 -1.84 20.40
C GLY A 887 21.03 -2.46 19.03
N VAL A 888 20.29 -3.53 18.71
CA VAL A 888 20.39 -4.28 17.46
C VAL A 888 19.01 -4.51 16.89
N ILE A 889 18.94 -4.68 15.58
CA ILE A 889 17.76 -5.19 14.89
C ILE A 889 17.89 -6.71 14.84
N GLU A 890 17.02 -7.40 15.56
CA GLU A 890 16.94 -8.86 15.55
C GLU A 890 15.91 -9.33 14.52
N TYR A 891 16.29 -10.27 13.67
CA TYR A 891 15.41 -10.90 12.68
C TYR A 891 14.95 -12.25 13.22
N TRP A 892 13.71 -12.30 13.73
CA TRP A 892 13.13 -13.49 14.35
C TRP A 892 12.14 -14.19 13.42
N HIS A 893 12.30 -15.50 13.22
CA HIS A 893 11.37 -16.29 12.42
C HIS A 893 10.32 -16.95 13.32
N PRO A 894 9.02 -16.57 13.24
CA PRO A 894 8.01 -16.99 14.22
C PRO A 894 7.73 -18.49 14.20
N VAL A 895 7.64 -19.11 13.02
CA VAL A 895 7.33 -20.56 12.92
C VAL A 895 8.50 -21.45 13.36
N LEU A 896 9.73 -21.08 13.03
CA LEU A 896 10.93 -21.79 13.47
C LEU A 896 11.27 -21.51 14.94
N GLY A 897 10.81 -20.37 15.48
CA GLY A 897 11.10 -19.94 16.86
C GLY A 897 12.57 -19.63 17.11
N VAL A 898 13.26 -19.07 16.11
CA VAL A 898 14.70 -18.77 16.17
C VAL A 898 15.03 -17.39 15.59
N LYS A 899 16.09 -16.76 16.12
CA LYS A 899 16.75 -15.62 15.49
C LYS A 899 17.56 -16.11 14.29
N VAL A 900 17.23 -15.62 13.10
CA VAL A 900 17.91 -16.01 11.84
C VAL A 900 19.04 -15.05 11.47
N TRP A 901 18.96 -13.79 11.91
CA TRP A 901 19.98 -12.77 11.67
C TRP A 901 19.93 -11.67 12.73
N GLU A 902 20.97 -10.86 12.81
CA GLU A 902 21.04 -9.65 13.64
C GLU A 902 21.93 -8.62 12.94
N THR A 903 21.56 -7.35 13.04
CA THR A 903 22.37 -6.24 12.52
C THR A 903 22.37 -5.07 13.50
N PRO A 904 23.43 -4.26 13.60
CA PRO A 904 23.43 -3.06 14.44
C PRO A 904 22.27 -2.14 14.09
N PHE A 905 21.72 -1.43 15.09
CA PHE A 905 20.77 -0.36 14.80
C PHE A 905 21.52 0.85 14.23
N SER A 906 21.75 0.82 12.92
CA SER A 906 22.49 1.83 12.15
C SER A 906 21.58 2.63 11.22
N ALA A 907 20.58 1.97 10.67
CA ALA A 907 19.69 2.52 9.66
C ALA A 907 18.23 2.17 9.90
N ARG A 908 17.35 3.09 9.53
CA ARG A 908 15.91 2.91 9.67
C ARG A 908 15.20 2.62 8.35
N SER A 909 15.88 2.75 7.22
CA SER A 909 15.35 2.40 5.89
C SER A 909 15.16 0.90 5.80
N THR A 910 13.93 0.43 5.70
CA THR A 910 13.66 -0.99 5.39
C THR A 910 13.79 -1.26 3.90
N TYR A 911 13.76 -0.20 3.10
CA TYR A 911 14.21 -0.14 1.72
C TYR A 911 14.91 1.20 1.53
N ALA A 912 16.00 1.23 0.78
CA ALA A 912 16.64 2.46 0.34
C ALA A 912 16.75 2.45 -1.18
N HIS A 913 16.35 3.54 -1.83
CA HIS A 913 16.47 3.70 -3.28
C HIS A 913 16.86 5.13 -3.61
N CYS A 914 18.04 5.30 -4.19
CA CYS A 914 18.57 6.59 -4.62
C CYS A 914 18.77 6.59 -6.14
N VAL A 915 18.26 7.61 -6.82
CA VAL A 915 18.31 7.72 -8.28
C VAL A 915 18.74 9.11 -8.70
N GLU A 916 19.74 9.16 -9.57
CA GLU A 916 20.16 10.37 -10.29
C GLU A 916 19.63 10.34 -11.72
N TYR A 917 18.98 11.42 -12.16
CA TYR A 917 18.41 11.54 -13.51
C TYR A 917 19.19 12.50 -14.40
N GLY A 918 19.76 11.96 -15.48
CA GLY A 918 20.31 12.76 -16.56
C GLY A 918 19.31 12.91 -17.72
N PRO A 919 19.65 13.71 -18.75
CA PRO A 919 18.79 13.95 -19.92
C PRO A 919 18.39 12.69 -20.72
N SER A 920 19.11 11.59 -20.52
CA SER A 920 18.85 10.30 -21.19
C SER A 920 18.11 9.28 -20.30
N GLY A 921 17.72 9.67 -19.09
CA GLY A 921 17.14 8.79 -18.07
C GLY A 921 18.05 8.60 -16.86
N PRO A 922 17.85 7.52 -16.06
CA PRO A 922 18.63 7.30 -14.85
C PRO A 922 20.11 7.07 -15.18
N VAL A 923 21.00 7.79 -14.48
CA VAL A 923 22.46 7.74 -14.67
C VAL A 923 23.11 6.85 -13.61
N ARG A 924 22.65 6.98 -12.37
CA ARG A 924 23.09 6.18 -11.23
C ARG A 924 21.87 5.76 -10.42
N VAL A 925 21.88 4.51 -10.00
CA VAL A 925 20.79 3.92 -9.24
C VAL A 925 21.39 2.99 -8.21
N GLU A 926 21.14 3.29 -6.95
CA GLU A 926 21.55 2.44 -5.86
C GLU A 926 20.36 2.05 -4.99
N SER A 927 20.37 0.81 -4.51
CA SER A 927 19.36 0.34 -3.57
C SER A 927 19.91 -0.66 -2.56
N MET A 928 19.13 -0.90 -1.50
CA MET A 928 19.34 -1.99 -0.57
C MET A 928 18.08 -2.24 0.27
N PHE A 929 17.98 -3.44 0.83
CA PHE A 929 17.02 -3.79 1.88
C PHE A 929 17.54 -4.96 2.71
N PRO A 930 16.97 -5.22 3.91
CA PRO A 930 17.42 -6.30 4.78
C PRO A 930 17.31 -7.69 4.16
N LEU A 931 18.23 -8.57 4.58
CA LEU A 931 18.27 -10.01 4.28
C LEU A 931 18.46 -10.32 2.78
N GLY A 932 17.39 -10.33 1.99
CA GLY A 932 17.40 -10.79 0.60
C GLY A 932 16.01 -10.90 0.00
N PRO A 933 15.88 -11.02 -1.33
CA PRO A 933 14.59 -11.09 -2.01
C PRO A 933 13.83 -12.38 -1.70
N SER A 934 14.49 -13.48 -1.31
CA SER A 934 13.80 -14.73 -0.97
C SER A 934 13.43 -14.81 0.51
N GLY A 935 12.23 -15.32 0.80
CA GLY A 935 11.80 -15.76 2.12
C GLY A 935 11.66 -17.29 2.22
N PHE A 936 12.07 -18.03 1.19
CA PHE A 936 11.87 -19.47 1.12
C PHE A 936 12.83 -20.24 2.03
N ILE A 937 12.26 -21.17 2.79
CA ILE A 937 12.97 -22.15 3.60
C ILE A 937 12.31 -23.50 3.36
N ASP A 938 13.09 -24.51 2.97
CA ASP A 938 12.54 -25.84 2.70
C ASP A 938 12.16 -26.57 4.02
N THR A 939 11.40 -27.67 3.91
CA THR A 939 11.00 -28.47 5.08
C THR A 939 12.14 -29.14 5.84
N SER A 940 13.36 -29.14 5.29
CA SER A 940 14.60 -29.57 5.96
C SER A 940 15.35 -28.40 6.62
N GLN A 941 14.75 -27.21 6.65
CA GLN A 941 15.30 -25.96 7.19
C GLN A 941 16.55 -25.46 6.45
N ASN A 942 16.67 -25.77 5.16
CA ASN A 942 17.67 -25.11 4.31
C ASN A 942 17.08 -23.80 3.78
N PHE A 943 17.84 -22.71 3.97
CA PHE A 943 17.50 -21.40 3.43
C PHE A 943 17.81 -21.34 1.94
N ASP A 944 16.95 -20.67 1.17
CA ASP A 944 17.24 -20.34 -0.22
C ASP A 944 18.56 -19.55 -0.35
N PRO A 945 19.37 -19.75 -1.42
CA PRO A 945 20.61 -19.01 -1.61
C PRO A 945 20.45 -17.48 -1.62
N TYR A 946 19.27 -16.95 -1.95
CA TYR A 946 18.97 -15.52 -1.98
C TYR A 946 18.29 -15.00 -0.72
N TYR A 947 18.19 -15.80 0.35
CA TYR A 947 17.59 -15.37 1.61
C TYR A 947 18.42 -14.28 2.31
N PHE A 948 19.75 -14.43 2.29
CA PHE A 948 20.70 -13.50 2.94
C PHE A 948 21.59 -12.74 1.93
N SER A 949 21.19 -12.67 0.65
CA SER A 949 22.05 -12.11 -0.40
C SER A 949 22.36 -10.62 -0.25
N LEU A 950 21.55 -9.87 0.50
CA LEU A 950 21.70 -8.43 0.73
C LEU A 950 22.32 -8.07 2.08
N THR A 951 22.51 -9.01 3.01
CA THR A 951 23.15 -8.71 4.30
C THR A 951 24.55 -8.10 4.16
N PRO A 952 25.42 -8.48 3.19
CA PRO A 952 26.72 -7.84 3.02
C PRO A 952 26.67 -6.35 2.67
N TYR A 953 25.53 -5.86 2.17
CA TYR A 953 25.29 -4.47 1.81
C TYR A 953 24.56 -3.75 2.93
N TYR A 954 23.47 -4.35 3.42
CA TYR A 954 22.59 -3.71 4.38
C TYR A 954 23.24 -3.55 5.76
N ASP A 955 24.00 -4.54 6.24
CA ASP A 955 24.56 -4.52 7.60
C ASP A 955 25.57 -3.40 7.84
N VAL A 956 26.27 -2.99 6.77
CA VAL A 956 27.23 -1.89 6.78
C VAL A 956 26.67 -0.62 6.15
N PHE A 957 25.36 -0.59 5.84
CA PHE A 957 24.66 0.50 5.16
C PHE A 957 25.38 0.98 3.89
N SER A 958 25.79 0.02 3.05
CA SER A 958 26.49 0.27 1.78
C SER A 958 25.59 -0.14 0.62
N PRO A 959 24.84 0.80 0.02
CA PRO A 959 23.95 0.50 -1.10
C PRO A 959 24.69 -0.13 -2.27
N ARG A 960 23.98 -0.97 -3.02
CA ARG A 960 24.51 -1.60 -4.24
C ARG A 960 23.97 -0.93 -5.48
N ASP A 961 24.67 -1.09 -6.60
CA ASP A 961 24.10 -0.80 -7.91
C ASP A 961 22.81 -1.61 -8.12
N PHE A 962 21.74 -0.93 -8.52
CA PHE A 962 20.50 -1.59 -8.93
C PHE A 962 20.35 -1.46 -10.45
N PRO A 963 20.67 -2.51 -11.23
CA PRO A 963 20.72 -2.40 -12.68
C PRO A 963 19.37 -2.03 -13.30
N VAL A 964 19.44 -1.32 -14.42
CA VAL A 964 18.31 -1.05 -15.31
C VAL A 964 18.20 -2.25 -16.28
N PRO A 965 16.98 -2.74 -16.61
CA PRO A 965 16.84 -3.70 -17.69
C PRO A 965 17.25 -3.02 -19.00
N GLN A 966 18.40 -3.43 -19.57
CA GLN A 966 18.91 -2.88 -20.84
C GLN A 966 17.95 -3.12 -22.00
#